data_AF-A0A0S4ILT7-F1
#
_entry.id   AF-A0A0S4ILT7-F1
#
_cell.length_a   1.000
_cell.length_b   1.000
_cell.length_c   1.000
_cell.angle_alpha   90.00
_cell.angle_beta   90.00
_cell.angle_gamma   90.00
#
_symmetry.space_group_name_H-M   'P 1'
#
loop_
_entity.id
_entity.type
_entity.pdbx_description
1 polymer ?
#
loop_
_entity_poly.entity_id
_entity_poly.type
_entity_poly.pdbx_seq_one_letter_code
_entity_poly.pdbx_strand_id
1 'polypeptide(L)'
;MADMQSLITVINPLDGKRYKMNLKGDVTRLTVRKIKRYLVPSCNIPQDDQVLKYNGIELGDDVLCAEVGINSGSTLVVERRSSVSHPFVGSPQKHALEMETLDQQRAMLQTERIRRDEEFKRQQASLANSIAQAEKRRLDLERERSEKEYELKRLQELEQAAENERQRVAAVRSAEAERESLRARDLEARKSQLNSERNAQRQLEMQKLENERKKMLLAQQRAEYESERQRLERERREHHERRLRHELEIREKEVELERQRLEADRERKELEIEKMIADQQRVAELNRTQGRLHLDGSSTVPLPIQHNTNSTFHQSHIGTTPRTSALAEKQAELDRLRAARDALEADITQQVEIDAQIQSERDALSRRTAQRSESRGAQGQSQSQPYSQRFSESQTVDARLMAGENLTLLAQDLGVPRLELDDNNTCVVSVDDKYTLLVTFDAGTERLYLYSTLTTFIPKDPAVKLKLYEFLLEGSLLGREMCGGGVGASVKNDFILMSTSIYLPKASPQSLRSTVPLFVDSLVKWRNRVRDFLRSHDLVSVETVSERPQESDYPEYPMVGIEVTDGVVINGVHTTYSDGVVVVNVKGPAQRAGILANDFVRMVNGARIASLRDFQDAIKTLKPHSQVPFVVDRAGTQLVISVLVGSTTIKPGEGKYRNNVRVGGSEHLGR
;
A
#
# COMPACT_ATOMS: atom_id res chain seq x y z
N MET A 1 134.22 21.47 -6.93
CA MET A 1 133.77 22.87 -6.83
C MET A 1 132.28 22.87 -7.08
N ALA A 2 131.49 22.97 -6.02
CA ALA A 2 130.03 23.06 -6.11
C ALA A 2 129.67 24.35 -6.86
N ASP A 3 128.81 24.23 -7.88
CA ASP A 3 128.37 25.32 -8.75
C ASP A 3 127.56 26.32 -7.90
N MET A 4 128.24 27.33 -7.35
CA MET A 4 127.67 28.28 -6.40
C MET A 4 126.67 29.17 -7.14
N GLN A 5 125.37 28.88 -7.01
CA GLN A 5 124.31 29.64 -7.67
C GLN A 5 123.85 30.79 -6.78
N SER A 6 123.94 32.01 -7.31
CA SER A 6 123.44 33.21 -6.65
C SER A 6 122.10 33.63 -7.24
N LEU A 7 121.14 34.02 -6.41
CA LEU A 7 119.83 34.52 -6.84
C LEU A 7 119.71 36.01 -6.51
N ILE A 8 119.24 36.82 -7.45
CA ILE A 8 118.82 38.21 -7.19
C ILE A 8 117.38 38.38 -7.66
N THR A 9 116.58 39.14 -6.91
CA THR A 9 115.24 39.56 -7.37
C THR A 9 115.28 41.03 -7.76
N VAL A 10 114.73 41.40 -8.91
CA VAL A 10 114.62 42.79 -9.36
C VAL A 10 113.16 43.12 -9.57
N ILE A 11 112.68 44.21 -8.99
CA ILE A 11 111.28 44.64 -9.07
C ILE A 11 111.20 45.88 -9.95
N ASN A 12 110.29 45.88 -10.92
CA ASN A 12 109.90 47.09 -11.63
C ASN A 12 108.59 47.61 -11.01
N PRO A 13 108.60 48.76 -10.31
CA PRO A 13 107.42 49.26 -9.61
C PRO A 13 106.35 49.78 -10.57
N LEU A 14 106.70 50.14 -11.81
CA LEU A 14 105.77 50.70 -12.79
C LEU A 14 104.81 49.65 -13.37
N ASP A 15 105.28 48.41 -13.56
CA ASP A 15 104.47 47.30 -14.08
C ASP A 15 104.14 46.24 -13.00
N GLY A 16 104.71 46.38 -11.80
CA GLY A 16 104.54 45.44 -10.68
C GLY A 16 105.23 44.08 -10.87
N LYS A 17 106.01 43.89 -11.95
CA LYS A 17 106.66 42.62 -12.27
C LYS A 17 107.94 42.42 -11.45
N ARG A 18 108.23 41.15 -11.14
CA ARG A 18 109.44 40.73 -10.42
C ARG A 18 110.26 39.77 -11.28
N TYR A 19 111.52 40.13 -11.52
CA TYR A 19 112.48 39.39 -12.33
C TYR A 19 113.44 38.65 -11.41
N LYS A 20 113.44 37.31 -11.45
CA LYS A 20 114.37 36.47 -10.69
C LYS A 20 115.55 36.10 -11.56
N MET A 21 116.76 36.46 -11.13
CA MET A 21 118.00 36.22 -11.85
C MET A 21 118.81 35.14 -11.14
N ASN A 22 118.88 33.95 -11.74
CA ASN A 22 119.75 32.88 -11.29
C ASN A 22 121.12 32.99 -11.98
N LEU A 23 122.15 33.32 -11.21
CA LEU A 23 123.50 33.57 -11.68
C LEU A 23 124.38 32.37 -11.30
N LYS A 24 125.14 31.84 -12.26
CA LYS A 24 126.19 30.85 -11.99
C LYS A 24 127.44 31.58 -11.52
N GLY A 25 127.82 31.37 -10.25
CA GLY A 25 128.93 32.05 -9.58
C GLY A 25 128.47 33.00 -8.48
N ASP A 26 129.44 33.55 -7.77
CA ASP A 26 129.22 34.48 -6.65
C ASP A 26 128.83 35.87 -7.15
N VAL A 27 127.62 36.32 -6.79
CA VAL A 27 127.10 37.64 -7.16
C VAL A 27 127.96 38.78 -6.64
N THR A 28 128.63 38.60 -5.51
CA THR A 28 129.43 39.67 -4.87
C THR A 28 130.57 40.16 -5.76
N ARG A 29 131.03 39.32 -6.72
CA ARG A 29 132.09 39.61 -7.69
C ARG A 29 131.60 40.29 -8.97
N LEU A 30 130.30 40.54 -9.11
CA LEU A 30 129.74 41.21 -10.29
C LEU A 30 129.68 42.72 -10.07
N THR A 31 129.85 43.48 -11.16
CA THR A 31 129.53 44.91 -11.15
C THR A 31 128.06 45.14 -11.44
N VAL A 32 127.53 46.27 -10.96
CA VAL A 32 126.15 46.70 -11.24
C VAL A 32 125.87 46.76 -12.74
N ARG A 33 126.86 47.19 -13.54
CA ARG A 33 126.78 47.18 -15.01
C ARG A 33 126.47 45.81 -15.60
N LYS A 34 127.06 44.74 -15.05
CA LYS A 34 126.75 43.36 -15.48
C LYS A 34 125.32 42.97 -15.12
N ILE A 35 124.80 43.39 -13.97
CA ILE A 35 123.40 43.16 -13.58
C ILE A 35 122.45 43.87 -14.57
N LYS A 36 122.67 45.16 -14.85
CA LYS A 36 121.87 45.92 -15.83
C LYS A 36 121.83 45.24 -17.20
N ARG A 37 122.99 44.78 -17.68
CA ARG A 37 123.11 44.05 -18.96
C ARG A 37 122.23 42.79 -19.00
N TYR A 38 122.20 42.00 -17.93
CA TYR A 38 121.39 40.78 -17.88
C TYR A 38 119.88 41.05 -17.76
N LEU A 39 119.49 42.23 -17.30
CA LEU A 39 118.08 42.62 -17.22
C LEU A 39 117.51 43.10 -18.56
N VAL A 40 118.35 43.57 -19.50
CA VAL A 40 117.89 44.14 -20.79
C VAL A 40 116.88 43.25 -21.52
N PRO A 41 117.10 41.93 -21.69
CA PRO A 41 116.16 41.07 -22.43
C PRO A 41 114.81 40.90 -21.73
N SER A 42 114.75 41.05 -20.40
CA SER A 42 113.57 40.73 -19.59
C SER A 42 112.75 41.97 -19.21
N CYS A 43 113.42 43.08 -18.90
CA CYS A 43 112.77 44.31 -18.44
C CYS A 43 112.38 45.25 -19.58
N ASN A 44 112.83 44.98 -20.82
CA ASN A 44 112.61 45.84 -21.99
C ASN A 44 113.00 47.32 -21.76
N ILE A 45 114.03 47.56 -20.93
CA ILE A 45 114.66 48.86 -20.70
C ILE A 45 116.12 48.75 -21.19
N PRO A 46 116.58 49.61 -22.12
CA PRO A 46 117.98 49.62 -22.57
C PRO A 46 118.95 49.79 -21.40
N GLN A 47 120.14 49.17 -21.47
CA GLN A 47 121.09 49.12 -20.36
C GLN A 47 121.43 50.53 -19.80
N ASP A 48 121.64 51.51 -20.67
CA ASP A 48 122.04 52.88 -20.30
C ASP A 48 120.87 53.70 -19.71
N ASP A 49 119.64 53.27 -19.97
CA ASP A 49 118.41 53.84 -19.43
C ASP A 49 118.01 53.19 -18.10
N GLN A 50 118.69 52.14 -17.64
CA GLN A 50 118.35 51.48 -16.38
C GLN A 50 118.96 52.20 -15.18
N VAL A 51 118.12 52.54 -14.20
CA VAL A 51 118.52 53.03 -12.88
C VAL A 51 118.21 51.91 -11.88
N LEU A 52 119.26 51.25 -11.36
CA LEU A 52 119.12 50.23 -10.33
C LEU A 52 119.27 50.84 -8.95
N LYS A 53 118.37 50.48 -8.04
CA LYS A 53 118.36 50.92 -6.65
C LYS A 53 118.42 49.72 -5.70
N TYR A 54 119.25 49.82 -4.67
CA TYR A 54 119.27 48.88 -3.54
C TYR A 54 119.02 49.66 -2.26
N ASN A 55 118.03 49.23 -1.45
CA ASN A 55 117.59 49.96 -0.25
C ASN A 55 117.31 51.46 -0.50
N GLY A 56 116.81 51.80 -1.70
CA GLY A 56 116.50 53.18 -2.10
C GLY A 56 117.68 53.99 -2.63
N ILE A 57 118.91 53.47 -2.60
CA ILE A 57 120.11 54.17 -3.08
C ILE A 57 120.40 53.75 -4.53
N GLU A 58 120.65 54.73 -5.40
CA GLU A 58 121.02 54.49 -6.79
C GLU A 58 122.44 53.94 -6.91
N LEU A 59 122.57 52.89 -7.72
CA LEU A 59 123.81 52.16 -7.90
C LEU A 59 124.53 52.62 -9.17
N GLY A 60 125.80 53.01 -9.01
CA GLY A 60 126.71 53.32 -10.12
C GLY A 60 127.17 52.06 -10.86
N ASP A 61 127.37 52.17 -12.17
CA ASP A 61 127.63 51.02 -13.04
C ASP A 61 128.91 50.24 -12.70
N ASP A 62 129.97 50.94 -12.30
CA ASP A 62 131.29 50.35 -12.07
C ASP A 62 131.50 49.84 -10.64
N VAL A 63 130.47 49.93 -9.79
CA VAL A 63 130.51 49.47 -8.38
C VAL A 63 130.35 47.95 -8.31
N LEU A 64 131.16 47.29 -7.47
CA LEU A 64 131.05 45.86 -7.20
C LEU A 64 129.89 45.57 -6.24
N CYS A 65 129.16 44.48 -6.47
CA CYS A 65 128.02 44.09 -5.63
C CYS A 65 128.41 43.90 -4.16
N ALA A 66 129.63 43.39 -3.88
CA ALA A 66 130.17 43.30 -2.52
C ALA A 66 130.24 44.66 -1.80
N GLU A 67 130.62 45.72 -2.51
CA GLU A 67 130.87 47.06 -1.95
C GLU A 67 129.58 47.77 -1.52
N VAL A 68 128.45 47.40 -2.13
CA VAL A 68 127.11 47.93 -1.82
C VAL A 68 126.26 46.93 -1.03
N GLY A 69 126.85 45.83 -0.56
CA GLY A 69 126.18 44.83 0.28
C GLY A 69 125.11 44.01 -0.44
N ILE A 70 125.26 43.83 -1.75
CA ILE A 70 124.37 42.99 -2.58
C ILE A 70 124.89 41.57 -2.57
N ASN A 71 124.12 40.67 -1.95
CA ASN A 71 124.43 39.25 -1.78
C ASN A 71 123.36 38.39 -2.46
N SER A 72 123.58 37.06 -2.49
CA SER A 72 122.54 36.13 -2.95
C SER A 72 121.30 36.28 -2.05
N GLY A 73 120.13 36.48 -2.68
CA GLY A 73 118.85 36.77 -2.04
C GLY A 73 118.46 38.26 -2.04
N SER A 74 119.37 39.18 -2.38
CA SER A 74 119.07 40.62 -2.39
C SER A 74 117.97 40.97 -3.39
N THR A 75 117.17 41.98 -3.03
CA THR A 75 116.11 42.53 -3.89
C THR A 75 116.46 43.95 -4.32
N LEU A 76 116.49 44.18 -5.63
CA LEU A 76 116.78 45.46 -6.26
C LEU A 76 115.50 46.03 -6.88
N VAL A 77 115.48 47.34 -7.09
CA VAL A 77 114.44 48.02 -7.85
C VAL A 77 115.06 48.55 -9.14
N VAL A 78 114.42 48.30 -10.27
CA VAL A 78 114.82 48.89 -11.56
C VAL A 78 113.80 49.92 -11.99
N GLU A 79 114.30 51.10 -12.32
CA GLU A 79 113.53 52.20 -12.89
C GLU A 79 114.13 52.58 -14.23
N ARG A 80 113.31 53.13 -15.13
CA ARG A 80 113.80 53.74 -16.36
C ARG A 80 114.21 55.18 -16.05
N ARG A 81 115.42 55.57 -16.44
CA ARG A 81 115.87 56.96 -16.43
C ARG A 81 114.88 57.77 -17.25
N SER A 82 114.13 58.63 -16.57
CA SER A 82 113.17 59.53 -17.20
C SER A 82 113.93 60.40 -18.20
N SER A 83 113.73 60.17 -19.49
CA SER A 83 114.14 61.14 -20.50
C SER A 83 113.25 62.36 -20.33
N VAL A 84 113.77 63.38 -19.66
CA VAL A 84 113.25 64.73 -19.88
C VAL A 84 113.61 65.05 -21.33
N SER A 85 112.60 64.91 -22.20
CA SER A 85 112.71 65.23 -23.62
C SER A 85 113.23 66.66 -23.74
N HIS A 86 114.45 66.79 -24.25
CA HIS A 86 115.00 68.06 -24.67
C HIS A 86 114.10 68.67 -25.76
N PRO A 87 114.01 70.01 -25.84
CA PRO A 87 113.16 70.67 -26.82
C PRO A 87 113.68 70.37 -28.22
N PHE A 88 112.92 69.60 -28.99
CA PHE A 88 113.18 69.39 -30.40
C PHE A 88 112.73 70.63 -31.15
N VAL A 89 113.67 71.33 -31.76
CA VAL A 89 113.44 72.47 -32.65
C VAL A 89 112.78 71.95 -33.93
N GLY A 90 111.46 71.83 -33.90
CA GLY A 90 110.59 71.71 -35.07
C GLY A 90 109.79 73.00 -35.23
N SER A 91 109.60 73.48 -36.47
CA SER A 91 108.89 74.73 -36.76
C SER A 91 107.55 74.83 -35.99
N PRO A 92 107.17 76.02 -35.47
CA PRO A 92 105.98 76.21 -34.63
C PRO A 92 104.69 75.58 -35.16
N GLN A 93 104.54 75.52 -36.49
CA GLN A 93 103.37 74.94 -37.17
C GLN A 93 103.23 73.43 -37.01
N LYS A 94 104.33 72.66 -36.97
CA LYS A 94 104.25 71.20 -36.88
C LYS A 94 103.91 70.73 -35.46
N HIS A 95 104.48 71.38 -34.46
CA HIS A 95 104.18 71.12 -33.05
C HIS A 95 102.77 71.59 -32.66
N ALA A 96 102.27 72.68 -33.27
CA ALA A 96 100.89 73.11 -33.11
C ALA A 96 99.91 72.08 -33.71
N LEU A 97 100.17 71.58 -34.93
CA LEU A 97 99.34 70.54 -35.54
C LEU A 97 99.37 69.24 -34.72
N GLU A 98 100.53 68.83 -34.22
CA GLU A 98 100.68 67.57 -33.47
C GLU A 98 99.97 67.65 -32.10
N MET A 99 100.09 68.78 -31.40
CA MET A 99 99.31 69.07 -30.18
C MET A 99 97.80 69.12 -30.47
N GLU A 100 97.39 69.78 -31.55
CA GLU A 100 95.99 69.84 -31.96
C GLU A 100 95.43 68.45 -32.29
N THR A 101 96.22 67.58 -32.96
CA THR A 101 95.80 66.20 -33.22
C THR A 101 95.72 65.34 -31.96
N LEU A 102 96.61 65.53 -30.99
CA LEU A 102 96.55 64.83 -29.70
C LEU A 102 95.38 65.31 -28.83
N ASP A 103 95.09 66.60 -28.84
CA ASP A 103 93.92 67.17 -28.15
C ASP A 103 92.61 66.72 -28.80
N GLN A 104 92.55 66.64 -30.13
CA GLN A 104 91.43 66.05 -30.85
C GLN A 104 91.24 64.57 -30.50
N GLN A 105 92.33 63.77 -30.43
CA GLN A 105 92.25 62.36 -30.03
C GLN A 105 91.81 62.19 -28.58
N ARG A 106 92.30 63.02 -27.65
CA ARG A 106 91.85 63.02 -26.24
C ARG A 106 90.38 63.41 -26.13
N ALA A 107 89.94 64.44 -26.83
CA ALA A 107 88.54 64.85 -26.86
C ALA A 107 87.62 63.76 -27.43
N MET A 108 88.06 63.06 -28.49
CA MET A 108 87.32 61.95 -29.08
C MET A 108 87.21 60.76 -28.12
N LEU A 109 88.30 60.37 -27.46
CA LEU A 109 88.30 59.31 -26.44
C LEU A 109 87.46 59.66 -25.21
N GLN A 110 87.46 60.92 -24.80
CA GLN A 110 86.65 61.40 -23.68
C GLN A 110 85.15 61.40 -24.04
N THR A 111 84.82 61.76 -25.28
CA THR A 111 83.45 61.67 -25.81
C THR A 111 82.98 60.23 -25.92
N GLU A 112 83.83 59.32 -26.41
CA GLU A 112 83.58 57.87 -26.43
C GLU A 112 83.36 57.31 -25.02
N ARG A 113 84.17 57.72 -24.04
CA ARG A 113 84.02 57.29 -22.64
C ARG A 113 82.70 57.74 -22.05
N ILE A 114 82.33 59.01 -22.26
CA ILE A 114 81.04 59.55 -21.80
C ILE A 114 79.88 58.81 -22.48
N ARG A 115 79.94 58.57 -23.80
CA ARG A 115 78.92 57.78 -24.51
C ARG A 115 78.76 56.38 -23.94
N ARG A 116 79.87 55.67 -23.69
CA ARG A 116 79.83 54.33 -23.08
C ARG A 116 79.30 54.36 -21.66
N ASP A 117 79.68 55.34 -20.85
CA ASP A 117 79.17 55.49 -19.49
C ASP A 117 77.66 55.81 -19.49
N GLU A 118 77.18 56.64 -20.41
CA GLU A 118 75.76 56.92 -20.59
C GLU A 118 74.98 55.70 -21.08
N GLU A 119 75.52 54.94 -22.03
CA GLU A 119 74.92 53.70 -22.52
C GLU A 119 74.84 52.63 -21.42
N PHE A 120 75.90 52.47 -20.63
CA PHE A 120 75.93 51.58 -19.48
C PHE A 120 74.90 51.98 -18.42
N LYS A 121 74.77 53.28 -18.11
CA LYS A 121 73.72 53.79 -17.20
C LYS A 121 72.31 53.50 -17.72
N ARG A 122 72.07 53.65 -19.03
CA ARG A 122 70.76 53.31 -19.64
C ARG A 122 70.47 51.81 -19.53
N GLN A 123 71.45 50.95 -19.80
CA GLN A 123 71.30 49.51 -19.64
C GLN A 123 71.04 49.10 -18.19
N GLN A 124 71.76 49.71 -17.24
CA GLN A 124 71.55 49.48 -15.80
C GLN A 124 70.15 49.90 -15.36
N ALA A 125 69.64 51.05 -15.82
CA ALA A 125 68.28 51.50 -15.52
C ALA A 125 67.21 50.58 -16.14
N SER A 126 67.42 50.12 -17.38
CA SER A 126 66.51 49.16 -18.03
C SER A 126 66.46 47.83 -17.29
N LEU A 127 67.61 47.32 -16.85
CA LEU A 127 67.69 46.07 -16.10
C LEU A 127 67.02 46.19 -14.73
N ALA A 128 67.24 47.31 -14.03
CA ALA A 128 66.59 47.58 -12.74
C ALA A 128 65.05 47.63 -12.88
N ASN A 129 64.53 48.25 -13.94
CA ASN A 129 63.10 48.27 -14.20
C ASN A 129 62.55 46.88 -14.53
N SER A 130 63.28 46.08 -15.31
CA SER A 130 62.92 44.69 -15.61
C SER A 130 62.88 43.81 -14.34
N ILE A 131 63.81 44.01 -13.41
CA ILE A 131 63.84 43.30 -12.13
C ILE A 131 62.63 43.70 -11.28
N ALA A 132 62.35 45.00 -11.15
CA ALA A 132 61.20 45.49 -10.39
C ALA A 132 59.86 44.96 -10.95
N GLN A 133 59.73 44.89 -12.29
CA GLN A 133 58.57 44.29 -12.95
C GLN A 133 58.46 42.79 -12.69
N ALA A 134 59.56 42.06 -12.71
CA ALA A 134 59.59 40.63 -12.41
C ALA A 134 59.22 40.35 -10.94
N GLU A 135 59.71 41.15 -10.00
CA GLU A 135 59.37 41.04 -8.58
C GLU A 135 57.88 41.32 -8.32
N LYS A 136 57.33 42.37 -8.93
CA LYS A 136 55.89 42.66 -8.86
C LYS A 136 55.06 41.48 -9.38
N ARG A 137 55.43 40.94 -10.55
CA ARG A 137 54.74 39.78 -11.13
C ARG A 137 54.83 38.55 -10.25
N ARG A 138 55.96 38.33 -9.58
CA ARG A 138 56.13 37.22 -8.62
C ARG A 138 55.16 37.35 -7.43
N LEU A 139 55.07 38.55 -6.85
CA LEU A 139 54.16 38.85 -5.74
C LEU A 139 52.69 38.68 -6.13
N ASP A 140 52.31 39.14 -7.33
CA ASP A 140 50.94 39.00 -7.83
C ASP A 140 50.58 37.51 -8.03
N LEU A 141 51.49 36.70 -8.59
CA LEU A 141 51.30 35.25 -8.74
C LEU A 141 51.26 34.52 -7.39
N GLU A 142 52.03 34.97 -6.40
CA GLU A 142 52.05 34.38 -5.06
C GLU A 142 50.74 34.66 -4.31
N ARG A 143 50.16 35.86 -4.47
CA ARG A 143 48.81 36.16 -3.98
C ARG A 143 47.76 35.29 -4.66
N GLU A 144 47.77 35.21 -5.99
CA GLU A 144 46.80 34.38 -6.73
C GLU A 144 46.91 32.92 -6.30
N ARG A 145 48.13 32.40 -6.12
CA ARG A 145 48.35 31.04 -5.62
C ARG A 145 47.76 30.87 -4.21
N SER A 146 47.98 31.81 -3.30
CA SER A 146 47.44 31.75 -1.93
C SER A 146 45.91 31.79 -1.90
N GLU A 147 45.29 32.58 -2.77
CA GLU A 147 43.84 32.66 -2.92
C GLU A 147 43.28 31.32 -3.43
N LYS A 148 43.90 30.73 -4.45
CA LYS A 148 43.46 29.43 -4.98
C LYS A 148 43.71 28.27 -4.00
N GLU A 149 44.78 28.30 -3.23
CA GLU A 149 45.01 27.31 -2.17
C GLU A 149 43.93 27.39 -1.08
N TYR A 150 43.50 28.62 -0.71
CA TYR A 150 42.40 28.82 0.22
C TYR A 150 41.06 28.33 -0.35
N GLU A 151 40.75 28.67 -1.61
CA GLU A 151 39.54 28.19 -2.29
C GLU A 151 39.50 26.66 -2.40
N LEU A 152 40.61 26.03 -2.74
CA LEU A 152 40.72 24.58 -2.83
C LEU A 152 40.44 23.91 -1.48
N LYS A 153 41.01 24.45 -0.40
CA LYS A 153 40.79 23.93 0.95
C LYS A 153 39.32 24.06 1.37
N ARG A 154 38.68 25.19 1.06
CA ARG A 154 37.25 25.41 1.31
C ARG A 154 36.38 24.44 0.52
N LEU A 155 36.72 24.14 -0.74
CA LEU A 155 36.00 23.16 -1.55
C LEU A 155 36.14 21.75 -0.99
N GLN A 156 37.33 21.35 -0.54
CA GLN A 156 37.55 20.05 0.10
C GLN A 156 36.73 19.90 1.39
N GLU A 157 36.66 20.94 2.22
CA GLU A 157 35.83 20.93 3.43
C GLU A 157 34.34 20.79 3.11
N LEU A 158 33.85 21.48 2.06
CA LEU A 158 32.48 21.35 1.59
C LEU A 158 32.18 19.97 1.02
N GLU A 159 33.10 19.38 0.26
CA GLU A 159 32.97 18.03 -0.29
C GLU A 159 32.94 16.98 0.83
N GLN A 160 33.81 17.11 1.83
CA GLN A 160 33.83 16.24 3.02
C GLN A 160 32.52 16.36 3.81
N ALA A 161 31.99 17.57 3.99
CA ALA A 161 30.70 17.78 4.66
C ALA A 161 29.54 17.17 3.87
N ALA A 162 29.55 17.30 2.54
CA ALA A 162 28.56 16.69 1.67
C ALA A 162 28.62 15.17 1.71
N GLU A 163 29.82 14.58 1.75
CA GLU A 163 30.00 13.13 1.85
C GLU A 163 29.52 12.60 3.21
N ASN A 164 29.83 13.29 4.31
CA ASN A 164 29.33 12.93 5.63
C ASN A 164 27.79 12.98 5.69
N GLU A 165 27.17 14.00 5.08
CA GLU A 165 25.70 14.08 5.02
C GLU A 165 25.11 12.98 4.14
N ARG A 166 25.74 12.64 3.01
CA ARG A 166 25.33 11.50 2.17
C ARG A 166 25.37 10.19 2.95
N GLN A 167 26.43 9.94 3.71
CA GLN A 167 26.55 8.74 4.54
C GLN A 167 25.49 8.71 5.64
N ARG A 168 25.22 9.85 6.29
CA ARG A 168 24.15 9.96 7.29
C ARG A 168 22.78 9.63 6.70
N VAL A 169 22.45 10.21 5.54
CA VAL A 169 21.18 9.96 4.85
C VAL A 169 21.08 8.50 4.39
N ALA A 170 22.17 7.91 3.89
CA ALA A 170 22.20 6.50 3.51
C ALA A 170 21.94 5.57 4.71
N ALA A 171 22.54 5.85 5.86
CA ALA A 171 22.33 5.07 7.09
C ALA A 171 20.88 5.18 7.62
N VAL A 172 20.27 6.37 7.54
CA VAL A 172 18.85 6.54 7.90
C VAL A 172 17.95 5.75 6.95
N ARG A 173 18.19 5.82 5.65
CA ARG A 173 17.42 5.07 4.64
C ARG A 173 17.55 3.55 4.81
N SER A 174 18.75 3.04 5.12
CA SER A 174 18.93 1.60 5.35
C SER A 174 18.19 1.14 6.62
N ALA A 175 18.24 1.92 7.69
CA ALA A 175 17.52 1.62 8.92
C ALA A 175 15.99 1.66 8.74
N GLU A 176 15.48 2.59 7.93
CA GLU A 176 14.06 2.63 7.57
C GLU A 176 13.65 1.43 6.72
N ALA A 177 14.45 1.07 5.71
CA ALA A 177 14.20 -0.10 4.87
C ALA A 177 14.17 -1.41 5.67
N GLU A 178 15.07 -1.58 6.66
CA GLU A 178 15.04 -2.73 7.57
C GLU A 178 13.77 -2.78 8.41
N ARG A 179 13.32 -1.63 8.94
CA ARG A 179 12.08 -1.53 9.70
C ARG A 179 10.85 -1.85 8.85
N GLU A 180 10.83 -1.41 7.59
CA GLU A 180 9.78 -1.75 6.64
C GLU A 180 9.77 -3.25 6.31
N SER A 181 10.95 -3.86 6.10
CA SER A 181 11.05 -5.31 5.89
C SER A 181 10.51 -6.11 7.08
N LEU A 182 10.81 -5.69 8.31
CA LEU A 182 10.27 -6.31 9.53
C LEU A 182 8.74 -6.19 9.59
N ARG A 183 8.21 -4.99 9.38
CA ARG A 183 6.74 -4.76 9.36
C ARG A 183 6.05 -5.58 8.28
N ALA A 184 6.65 -5.72 7.10
CA ALA A 184 6.11 -6.52 6.01
C ALA A 184 6.01 -8.00 6.39
N ARG A 185 7.05 -8.57 7.03
CA ARG A 185 7.02 -9.96 7.52
C ARG A 185 5.96 -10.18 8.59
N ASP A 186 5.85 -9.26 9.55
CA ASP A 186 4.83 -9.35 10.60
C ASP A 186 3.41 -9.27 10.01
N LEU A 187 3.19 -8.40 9.03
CA LEU A 187 1.92 -8.28 8.33
C LEU A 187 1.57 -9.57 7.56
N GLU A 188 2.55 -10.18 6.90
CA GLU A 188 2.38 -11.44 6.18
C GLU A 188 2.08 -12.61 7.13
N ALA A 189 2.78 -12.70 8.26
CA ALA A 189 2.48 -13.66 9.31
C ALA A 189 1.06 -13.48 9.86
N ARG A 190 0.63 -12.22 10.09
CA ARG A 190 -0.73 -11.92 10.55
C ARG A 190 -1.80 -12.28 9.53
N LYS A 191 -1.56 -12.00 8.24
CA LYS A 191 -2.47 -12.41 7.15
C LYS A 191 -2.62 -13.92 7.07
N SER A 192 -1.52 -14.66 7.21
CA SER A 192 -1.53 -16.13 7.23
C SER A 192 -2.37 -16.66 8.40
N GLN A 193 -2.17 -16.10 9.60
CA GLN A 193 -2.98 -16.43 10.78
C GLN A 193 -4.46 -16.14 10.58
N LEU A 194 -4.81 -14.97 10.03
CA LEU A 194 -6.21 -14.58 9.83
C LEU A 194 -6.90 -15.49 8.79
N ASN A 195 -6.16 -15.93 7.78
CA ASN A 195 -6.63 -16.93 6.83
C ASN A 195 -6.84 -18.30 7.46
N SER A 196 -5.96 -18.76 8.35
CA SER A 196 -6.13 -20.05 9.02
C SER A 196 -7.32 -20.02 9.99
N GLU A 197 -7.51 -18.92 10.73
CA GLU A 197 -8.66 -18.70 11.60
C GLU A 197 -9.98 -18.70 10.80
N ARG A 198 -10.03 -18.00 9.66
CA ARG A 198 -11.21 -17.98 8.79
C ARG A 198 -11.53 -19.36 8.19
N ASN A 199 -10.51 -20.13 7.83
CA ASN A 199 -10.70 -21.50 7.33
C ASN A 199 -11.23 -22.43 8.43
N ALA A 200 -10.72 -22.32 9.65
CA ALA A 200 -11.24 -23.07 10.79
C ALA A 200 -12.70 -22.71 11.10
N GLN A 201 -13.05 -21.41 11.00
CA GLN A 201 -14.43 -20.95 11.21
C GLN A 201 -15.39 -21.52 10.15
N ARG A 202 -14.98 -21.55 8.87
CA ARG A 202 -15.75 -22.19 7.78
C ARG A 202 -15.96 -23.68 8.02
N GLN A 203 -14.95 -24.39 8.51
CA GLN A 203 -15.08 -25.81 8.83
C GLN A 203 -16.09 -26.04 9.97
N LEU A 204 -16.06 -25.20 11.01
CA LEU A 204 -17.02 -25.27 12.11
C LEU A 204 -18.46 -25.00 11.63
N GLU A 205 -18.67 -24.01 10.76
CA GLU A 205 -19.98 -23.73 10.17
C GLU A 205 -20.49 -24.88 9.30
N MET A 206 -19.62 -25.49 8.49
CA MET A 206 -19.96 -26.68 7.71
C MET A 206 -20.38 -27.84 8.59
N GLN A 207 -19.67 -28.09 9.70
CA GLN A 207 -20.06 -29.13 10.67
C GLN A 207 -21.40 -28.83 11.34
N LYS A 208 -21.68 -27.58 11.70
CA LYS A 208 -22.99 -27.18 12.25
C LYS A 208 -24.11 -27.48 11.27
N LEU A 209 -23.92 -27.12 10.00
CA LEU A 209 -24.91 -27.33 8.95
C LEU A 209 -25.15 -28.82 8.67
N GLU A 210 -24.08 -29.64 8.72
CA GLU A 210 -24.19 -31.09 8.63
C GLU A 210 -24.95 -31.69 9.82
N ASN A 211 -24.68 -31.21 11.04
CA ASN A 211 -25.39 -31.64 12.25
C ASN A 211 -26.88 -31.25 12.21
N GLU A 212 -27.22 -30.06 11.72
CA GLU A 212 -28.61 -29.65 11.50
C GLU A 212 -29.31 -30.54 10.48
N ARG A 213 -28.64 -30.88 9.36
CA ARG A 213 -29.19 -31.82 8.37
C ARG A 213 -29.45 -33.20 8.98
N LYS A 214 -28.52 -33.73 9.76
CA LYS A 214 -28.71 -35.01 10.48
C LYS A 214 -29.89 -34.94 11.44
N LYS A 215 -30.04 -33.83 12.17
CA LYS A 215 -31.16 -33.59 13.08
C LYS A 215 -32.50 -33.55 12.35
N MET A 216 -32.58 -32.86 11.20
CA MET A 216 -33.79 -32.82 10.38
C MET A 216 -34.15 -34.22 9.83
N LEU A 217 -33.16 -34.98 9.36
CA LEU A 217 -33.38 -36.34 8.87
C LEU A 217 -33.93 -37.26 9.98
N LEU A 218 -33.36 -37.19 11.19
CA LEU A 218 -33.85 -37.94 12.34
C LEU A 218 -35.27 -37.52 12.74
N ALA A 219 -35.59 -36.23 12.67
CA ALA A 219 -36.94 -35.74 12.95
C ALA A 219 -37.95 -36.26 11.91
N GLN A 220 -37.57 -36.28 10.63
CA GLN A 220 -38.40 -36.83 9.56
C GLN A 220 -38.67 -38.34 9.77
N GLN A 221 -37.63 -39.12 10.06
CA GLN A 221 -37.78 -40.56 10.33
C GLN A 221 -38.69 -40.83 11.53
N ARG A 222 -38.61 -40.02 12.60
CA ARG A 222 -39.50 -40.13 13.76
C ARG A 222 -40.95 -39.84 13.39
N ALA A 223 -41.20 -38.80 12.59
CA ALA A 223 -42.55 -38.45 12.15
C ALA A 223 -43.17 -39.55 11.25
N GLU A 224 -42.38 -40.13 10.36
CA GLU A 224 -42.80 -41.27 9.54
C GLU A 224 -43.18 -42.49 10.40
N TYR A 225 -42.32 -42.85 11.36
CA TYR A 225 -42.58 -43.94 12.30
C TYR A 225 -43.83 -43.69 13.16
N GLU A 226 -44.03 -42.46 13.65
CA GLU A 226 -45.22 -42.10 14.43
C GLU A 226 -46.50 -42.18 13.59
N SER A 227 -46.46 -41.72 12.34
CA SER A 227 -47.58 -41.82 11.40
C SER A 227 -47.96 -43.27 11.12
N GLU A 228 -46.98 -44.13 10.86
CA GLU A 228 -47.19 -45.55 10.61
C GLU A 228 -47.73 -46.28 11.85
N ARG A 229 -47.21 -45.95 13.04
CA ARG A 229 -47.73 -46.47 14.30
C ARG A 229 -49.19 -46.06 14.52
N GLN A 230 -49.55 -44.80 14.28
CA GLN A 230 -50.93 -44.33 14.42
C GLN A 230 -51.87 -45.02 13.42
N ARG A 231 -51.42 -45.27 12.19
CA ARG A 231 -52.16 -46.02 11.19
C ARG A 231 -52.44 -47.45 11.67
N LEU A 232 -51.42 -48.16 12.15
CA LEU A 232 -51.55 -49.52 12.67
C LEU A 232 -52.50 -49.56 13.89
N GLU A 233 -52.42 -48.58 14.79
CA GLU A 233 -53.35 -48.49 15.92
C GLU A 233 -54.81 -48.29 15.45
N ARG A 234 -55.03 -47.46 14.41
CA ARG A 234 -56.36 -47.24 13.84
C ARG A 234 -56.91 -48.51 13.19
N GLU A 235 -56.11 -49.19 12.36
CA GLU A 235 -56.50 -50.44 11.72
C GLU A 235 -56.86 -51.52 12.76
N ARG A 236 -56.11 -51.61 13.86
CA ARG A 236 -56.42 -52.52 14.98
C ARG A 236 -57.74 -52.17 15.69
N ARG A 237 -58.02 -50.88 15.91
CA ARG A 237 -59.30 -50.43 16.50
C ARG A 237 -60.46 -50.74 15.58
N GLU A 238 -60.36 -50.43 14.29
CA GLU A 238 -61.41 -50.73 13.30
C GLU A 238 -61.66 -52.23 13.17
N HIS A 239 -60.61 -53.05 13.22
CA HIS A 239 -60.76 -54.50 13.24
C HIS A 239 -61.45 -54.98 14.52
N HIS A 240 -61.11 -54.41 15.67
CA HIS A 240 -61.76 -54.74 16.94
C HIS A 240 -63.25 -54.35 16.95
N GLU A 241 -63.58 -53.16 16.47
CA GLU A 241 -64.96 -52.69 16.33
C GLU A 241 -65.77 -53.55 15.36
N ARG A 242 -65.20 -53.92 14.21
CA ARG A 242 -65.84 -54.83 13.25
C ARG A 242 -66.16 -56.18 13.89
N ARG A 243 -65.23 -56.73 14.68
CA ARG A 243 -65.47 -57.98 15.42
C ARG A 243 -66.62 -57.83 16.42
N LEU A 244 -66.62 -56.76 17.21
CA LEU A 244 -67.69 -56.49 18.18
C LEU A 244 -69.06 -56.31 17.50
N ARG A 245 -69.12 -55.58 16.38
CA ARG A 245 -70.37 -55.43 15.61
C ARG A 245 -70.89 -56.76 15.10
N HIS A 246 -70.01 -57.61 14.57
CA HIS A 246 -70.41 -58.93 14.10
C HIS A 246 -70.94 -59.81 15.24
N GLU A 247 -70.30 -59.77 16.41
CA GLU A 247 -70.76 -60.49 17.60
C GLU A 247 -72.13 -60.00 18.09
N LEU A 248 -72.36 -58.68 18.06
CA LEU A 248 -73.67 -58.09 18.39
C LEU A 248 -74.75 -58.49 17.37
N GLU A 249 -74.43 -58.49 16.08
CA GLU A 249 -75.37 -58.89 15.02
C GLU A 249 -75.77 -60.37 15.14
N ILE A 250 -74.82 -61.25 15.51
CA ILE A 250 -75.11 -62.65 15.81
C ILE A 250 -76.07 -62.74 17.00
N ARG A 251 -75.79 -62.03 18.10
CA ARG A 251 -76.66 -62.01 19.27
C ARG A 251 -78.06 -61.48 18.96
N GLU A 252 -78.17 -60.43 18.15
CA GLU A 252 -79.46 -59.88 17.75
C GLU A 252 -80.29 -60.89 16.95
N LYS A 253 -79.65 -61.62 16.03
CA LYS A 253 -80.27 -62.73 15.28
C LYS A 253 -80.69 -63.88 16.20
N GLU A 254 -79.89 -64.21 17.21
CA GLU A 254 -80.23 -65.23 18.21
C GLU A 254 -81.47 -64.83 19.02
N VAL A 255 -81.54 -63.58 19.48
CA VAL A 255 -82.69 -63.03 20.23
C VAL A 255 -83.95 -63.02 19.35
N GLU A 256 -83.83 -62.64 18.08
CA GLU A 256 -84.95 -62.63 17.15
C GLU A 256 -85.48 -64.05 16.86
N LEU A 257 -84.57 -65.02 16.67
CA LEU A 257 -84.94 -66.44 16.55
C LEU A 257 -85.64 -66.97 17.80
N GLU A 258 -85.17 -66.58 18.99
CA GLU A 258 -85.79 -66.97 20.26
C GLU A 258 -87.18 -66.36 20.42
N ARG A 259 -87.36 -65.10 20.02
CA ARG A 259 -88.66 -64.43 19.99
C ARG A 259 -89.64 -65.11 19.03
N GLN A 260 -89.20 -65.46 17.82
CA GLN A 260 -90.02 -66.18 16.84
C GLN A 260 -90.42 -67.58 17.34
N ARG A 261 -89.53 -68.28 18.05
CA ARG A 261 -89.87 -69.56 18.69
C ARG A 261 -90.94 -69.38 19.76
N LEU A 262 -90.80 -68.37 20.61
CA LEU A 262 -91.79 -68.05 21.64
C LEU A 262 -93.15 -67.67 21.04
N GLU A 263 -93.16 -66.95 19.92
CA GLU A 263 -94.37 -66.58 19.20
C GLU A 263 -95.04 -67.79 18.53
N ALA A 264 -94.28 -68.62 17.84
CA ALA A 264 -94.77 -69.89 17.27
C ALA A 264 -95.32 -70.83 18.36
N ASP A 265 -94.70 -70.87 19.55
CA ASP A 265 -95.21 -71.63 20.69
C ASP A 265 -96.52 -71.05 21.25
N ARG A 266 -96.71 -69.72 21.21
CA ARG A 266 -97.99 -69.08 21.55
C ARG A 266 -99.07 -69.42 20.53
N GLU A 267 -98.78 -69.27 19.24
CA GLU A 267 -99.71 -69.62 18.15
C GLU A 267 -100.10 -71.10 18.20
N ARG A 268 -99.15 -72.00 18.49
CA ARG A 268 -99.45 -73.44 18.69
C ARG A 268 -100.41 -73.67 19.84
N LYS A 269 -100.22 -72.99 20.97
CA LYS A 269 -101.11 -73.06 22.13
C LYS A 269 -102.49 -72.50 21.81
N GLU A 270 -102.57 -71.40 21.06
CA GLU A 270 -103.84 -70.82 20.59
C GLU A 270 -104.59 -71.78 19.65
N LEU A 271 -103.89 -72.36 18.67
CA LEU A 271 -104.44 -73.39 17.77
C LEU A 271 -104.92 -74.64 18.54
N GLU A 272 -104.22 -75.03 19.60
CA GLU A 272 -104.63 -76.15 20.46
C GLU A 272 -105.89 -75.80 21.26
N ILE A 273 -106.03 -74.57 21.76
CA ILE A 273 -107.24 -74.05 22.40
C ILE A 273 -108.40 -74.00 21.37
N GLU A 274 -108.17 -73.48 20.16
CA GLU A 274 -109.18 -73.45 19.09
C GLU A 274 -109.62 -74.85 18.69
N LYS A 275 -108.69 -75.81 18.54
CA LYS A 275 -109.03 -77.22 18.32
C LYS A 275 -109.86 -77.79 19.45
N MET A 276 -109.53 -77.49 20.70
CA MET A 276 -110.29 -77.95 21.86
C MET A 276 -111.73 -77.39 21.85
N ILE A 277 -111.91 -76.13 21.45
CA ILE A 277 -113.23 -75.50 21.26
C ILE A 277 -113.98 -76.17 20.10
N ALA A 278 -113.32 -76.40 18.96
CA ALA A 278 -113.91 -77.06 17.80
C ALA A 278 -114.30 -78.52 18.10
N ASP A 279 -113.48 -79.25 18.85
CA ASP A 279 -113.79 -80.60 19.33
C ASP A 279 -114.94 -80.59 20.35
N GLN A 280 -115.01 -79.59 21.25
CA GLN A 280 -116.18 -79.38 22.11
C GLN A 280 -117.47 -79.13 21.30
N GLN A 281 -117.38 -78.34 20.22
CA GLN A 281 -118.49 -78.10 19.29
C GLN A 281 -118.86 -79.38 18.52
N ARG A 282 -117.87 -80.16 18.08
CA ARG A 282 -118.08 -81.48 17.43
C ARG A 282 -118.72 -82.49 18.38
N VAL A 283 -118.33 -82.50 19.66
CA VAL A 283 -118.96 -83.32 20.70
C VAL A 283 -120.40 -82.84 20.97
N ALA A 284 -120.66 -81.53 20.91
CA ALA A 284 -122.02 -80.98 21.02
C ALA A 284 -122.90 -81.32 19.80
N GLU A 285 -122.34 -81.41 18.59
CA GLU A 285 -123.03 -81.90 17.39
C GLU A 285 -123.22 -83.42 17.40
N LEU A 286 -122.22 -84.19 17.84
CA LEU A 286 -122.29 -85.66 17.99
C LEU A 286 -123.31 -86.11 19.05
N ASN A 287 -123.60 -85.27 20.05
CA ASN A 287 -124.69 -85.51 21.01
C ASN A 287 -126.10 -85.24 20.42
N ARG A 288 -126.21 -84.63 19.23
CA ARG A 288 -127.49 -84.37 18.55
C ARG A 288 -127.90 -85.49 17.58
N THR A 289 -127.01 -86.44 17.31
CA THR A 289 -127.27 -87.58 16.41
C THR A 289 -126.70 -88.87 17.01
N GLN A 290 -127.45 -89.51 17.91
CA GLN A 290 -127.19 -90.87 18.38
C GLN A 290 -127.78 -91.92 17.42
N GLY A 291 -127.01 -92.96 17.10
CA GLY A 291 -127.56 -94.27 16.75
C GLY A 291 -126.68 -95.22 15.91
N ARG A 292 -126.01 -96.18 16.59
CA ARG A 292 -125.54 -97.53 16.14
C ARG A 292 -124.26 -97.63 15.27
N LEU A 293 -123.12 -98.20 15.76
CA LEU A 293 -122.68 -99.64 15.86
C LEU A 293 -122.12 -100.20 14.52
N HIS A 294 -120.93 -100.82 14.31
CA HIS A 294 -120.09 -101.88 14.96
C HIS A 294 -118.66 -101.85 14.31
N LEU A 295 -117.51 -101.96 15.01
CA LEU A 295 -116.68 -103.13 15.47
C LEU A 295 -115.68 -103.80 14.49
N ASP A 296 -114.41 -103.87 14.96
CA ASP A 296 -113.27 -104.83 14.79
C ASP A 296 -111.96 -104.14 14.36
N GLY A 297 -110.75 -104.43 14.86
CA GLY A 297 -110.22 -105.44 15.79
C GLY A 297 -108.76 -105.09 16.15
N SER A 298 -108.19 -105.75 17.16
CA SER A 298 -106.91 -105.43 17.81
C SER A 298 -105.68 -106.12 17.19
N SER A 299 -104.50 -105.49 17.31
CA SER A 299 -103.25 -106.19 17.71
C SER A 299 -102.06 -105.24 17.85
N THR A 300 -101.21 -105.57 18.80
CA THR A 300 -100.01 -104.87 19.26
C THR A 300 -98.72 -105.57 18.81
N VAL A 301 -97.58 -104.98 19.21
CA VAL A 301 -96.21 -105.53 19.36
C VAL A 301 -95.26 -105.33 18.11
N PRO A 302 -93.90 -105.42 18.20
CA PRO A 302 -92.91 -104.37 18.56
C PRO A 302 -91.69 -104.22 17.58
N LEU A 303 -90.71 -103.37 17.97
CA LEU A 303 -89.30 -103.18 17.49
C LEU A 303 -88.53 -104.49 17.14
N PRO A 304 -87.48 -104.54 16.25
CA PRO A 304 -86.09 -104.12 16.61
C PRO A 304 -85.06 -103.76 15.48
N ILE A 305 -84.03 -103.01 15.91
CA ILE A 305 -82.55 -103.06 15.71
C ILE A 305 -81.94 -104.09 14.70
N GLN A 306 -80.99 -103.67 13.83
CA GLN A 306 -79.56 -104.09 13.77
C GLN A 306 -78.82 -103.83 12.43
N HIS A 307 -77.61 -103.22 12.55
CA HIS A 307 -76.30 -103.56 11.92
C HIS A 307 -76.16 -103.71 10.39
N ASN A 308 -75.06 -103.38 9.69
CA ASN A 308 -73.69 -102.91 9.97
C ASN A 308 -72.99 -102.69 8.60
N THR A 309 -71.77 -102.15 8.65
CA THR A 309 -70.61 -102.32 7.73
C THR A 309 -70.16 -101.13 6.87
N ASN A 310 -69.29 -100.33 7.51
CA ASN A 310 -67.87 -100.10 7.21
C ASN A 310 -67.35 -99.49 5.89
N SER A 311 -66.38 -98.58 6.15
CA SER A 311 -65.23 -98.14 5.34
C SER A 311 -65.53 -97.01 4.34
N THR A 312 -64.82 -95.89 4.30
CA THR A 312 -63.37 -95.72 4.45
C THR A 312 -63.00 -94.34 5.00
N PHE A 313 -61.95 -94.34 5.83
CA PHE A 313 -61.26 -93.22 6.46
C PHE A 313 -60.65 -92.22 5.45
N HIS A 314 -60.92 -90.93 5.63
CA HIS A 314 -59.95 -89.85 5.41
C HIS A 314 -59.92 -88.97 6.66
N GLN A 315 -58.88 -89.14 7.48
CA GLN A 315 -58.57 -88.28 8.63
C GLN A 315 -57.55 -87.24 8.14
N SER A 316 -57.97 -85.98 8.00
CA SER A 316 -57.05 -84.85 7.90
C SER A 316 -56.52 -84.53 9.30
N HIS A 317 -55.20 -84.64 9.43
CA HIS A 317 -54.43 -84.48 10.65
C HIS A 317 -54.69 -83.17 11.40
N ILE A 318 -54.86 -83.32 12.71
CA ILE A 318 -54.66 -82.30 13.74
C ILE A 318 -53.15 -82.00 13.77
N GLY A 319 -52.77 -80.78 13.42
CA GLY A 319 -51.44 -80.22 13.62
C GLY A 319 -51.43 -79.35 14.88
N THR A 320 -50.74 -79.81 15.91
CA THR A 320 -50.48 -79.10 17.17
C THR A 320 -49.63 -77.83 16.95
N THR A 321 -50.03 -76.77 17.63
CA THR A 321 -49.43 -75.43 17.85
C THR A 321 -47.91 -75.24 17.67
N PRO A 322 -47.47 -74.03 17.26
CA PRO A 322 -46.29 -73.39 17.83
C PRO A 322 -46.64 -72.01 18.39
N ARG A 323 -47.12 -71.96 19.64
CA ARG A 323 -47.25 -70.71 20.42
C ARG A 323 -45.90 -70.21 20.97
N THR A 324 -44.80 -70.91 20.67
CA THR A 324 -43.46 -70.69 21.20
C THR A 324 -42.55 -69.83 20.31
N SER A 325 -42.80 -69.70 18.99
CA SER A 325 -41.91 -68.89 18.12
C SER A 325 -42.23 -67.39 18.17
N ALA A 326 -43.51 -67.01 18.19
CA ALA A 326 -43.92 -65.59 18.23
C ALA A 326 -43.61 -64.90 19.57
N LEU A 327 -43.55 -65.68 20.67
CA LEU A 327 -43.15 -65.16 21.99
C LEU A 327 -41.63 -65.00 22.09
N ALA A 328 -40.87 -65.91 21.48
CA ALA A 328 -39.41 -65.84 21.42
C ALA A 328 -38.92 -64.69 20.54
N GLU A 329 -39.60 -64.42 19.40
CA GLU A 329 -39.29 -63.27 18.54
C GLU A 329 -39.58 -61.94 19.23
N LYS A 330 -40.71 -61.82 19.96
CA LYS A 330 -41.00 -60.61 20.75
C LYS A 330 -40.04 -60.41 21.92
N GLN A 331 -39.56 -61.49 22.54
CA GLN A 331 -38.58 -61.40 23.61
C GLN A 331 -37.22 -60.95 23.07
N ALA A 332 -36.79 -61.48 21.91
CA ALA A 332 -35.57 -61.06 21.24
C ALA A 332 -35.62 -59.59 20.77
N GLU A 333 -36.79 -59.12 20.33
CA GLU A 333 -37.00 -57.71 19.97
C GLU A 333 -36.96 -56.79 21.20
N LEU A 334 -37.56 -57.22 22.32
CA LEU A 334 -37.50 -56.50 23.58
C LEU A 334 -36.07 -56.41 24.14
N ASP A 335 -35.28 -57.48 24.01
CA ASP A 335 -33.89 -57.52 24.46
C ASP A 335 -32.98 -56.65 23.56
N ARG A 336 -33.27 -56.57 22.25
CA ARG A 336 -32.59 -55.61 21.34
C ARG A 336 -32.91 -54.16 21.70
N LEU A 337 -34.17 -53.85 22.04
CA LEU A 337 -34.57 -52.50 22.45
C LEU A 337 -33.97 -52.10 23.80
N ARG A 338 -33.82 -53.05 24.73
CA ARG A 338 -33.09 -52.82 25.99
C ARG A 338 -31.61 -52.56 25.75
N ALA A 339 -30.95 -53.36 24.92
CA ALA A 339 -29.55 -53.13 24.55
C ALA A 339 -29.34 -51.78 23.84
N ALA A 340 -30.26 -51.37 22.96
CA ALA A 340 -30.20 -50.07 22.29
C ALA A 340 -30.40 -48.88 23.26
N ARG A 341 -31.29 -49.04 24.25
CA ARG A 341 -31.49 -48.04 25.31
C ARG A 341 -30.24 -47.93 26.19
N ASP A 342 -29.68 -49.05 26.63
CA ASP A 342 -28.52 -49.06 27.51
C ASP A 342 -27.28 -48.49 26.79
N ALA A 343 -27.15 -48.72 25.48
CA ALA A 343 -26.13 -48.07 24.64
C ALA A 343 -26.34 -46.54 24.52
N LEU A 344 -27.59 -46.10 24.36
CA LEU A 344 -27.91 -44.66 24.32
C LEU A 344 -27.65 -43.98 25.67
N GLU A 345 -27.92 -44.67 26.77
CA GLU A 345 -27.68 -44.19 28.13
C GLU A 345 -26.16 -44.11 28.44
N ALA A 346 -25.37 -45.04 27.90
CA ALA A 346 -23.92 -44.98 27.93
C ALA A 346 -23.37 -43.80 27.10
N ASP A 347 -23.89 -43.57 25.88
CA ASP A 347 -23.51 -42.42 25.04
C ASP A 347 -23.85 -41.08 25.71
N ILE A 348 -25.02 -40.97 26.36
CA ILE A 348 -25.41 -39.77 27.12
C ILE A 348 -24.46 -39.56 28.30
N THR A 349 -24.10 -40.62 29.01
CA THR A 349 -23.15 -40.53 30.14
C THR A 349 -21.76 -40.10 29.67
N GLN A 350 -21.29 -40.64 28.55
CA GLN A 350 -20.02 -40.25 27.93
C GLN A 350 -20.04 -38.79 27.44
N GLN A 351 -21.17 -38.32 26.89
CA GLN A 351 -21.32 -36.93 26.48
C GLN A 351 -21.30 -35.97 27.67
N VAL A 352 -21.90 -36.34 28.80
CA VAL A 352 -21.84 -35.54 30.05
C VAL A 352 -20.41 -35.48 30.61
N GLU A 353 -19.63 -36.56 30.53
CA GLU A 353 -18.21 -36.54 30.92
C GLU A 353 -17.37 -35.66 29.99
N ILE A 354 -17.61 -35.70 28.68
CA ILE A 354 -16.92 -34.82 27.70
C ILE A 354 -17.24 -33.35 27.99
N ASP A 355 -18.50 -33.02 28.26
CA ASP A 355 -18.92 -31.65 28.57
C ASP A 355 -18.30 -31.17 29.89
N ALA A 356 -18.19 -32.05 30.90
CA ALA A 356 -17.49 -31.74 32.15
C ALA A 356 -15.98 -31.51 31.94
N GLN A 357 -15.35 -32.27 31.03
CA GLN A 357 -13.94 -32.10 30.67
C GLN A 357 -13.70 -30.76 29.95
N ILE A 358 -14.56 -30.39 29.01
CA ILE A 358 -14.50 -29.11 28.29
C ILE A 358 -14.67 -27.93 29.25
N GLN A 359 -15.56 -28.06 30.24
CA GLN A 359 -15.79 -27.02 31.24
C GLN A 359 -14.57 -26.86 32.17
N SER A 360 -13.98 -27.97 32.61
CA SER A 360 -12.72 -28.00 33.37
C SER A 360 -11.56 -27.31 32.62
N GLU A 361 -11.41 -27.57 31.33
CA GLU A 361 -10.36 -26.94 30.51
C GLU A 361 -10.60 -25.43 30.30
N ARG A 362 -11.85 -24.99 30.14
CA ARG A 362 -12.21 -23.57 30.09
C ARG A 362 -11.89 -22.83 31.38
N ASP A 363 -12.16 -23.46 32.52
CA ASP A 363 -11.87 -22.88 33.83
C ASP A 363 -10.35 -22.82 34.07
N ALA A 364 -9.61 -23.84 33.66
CA ALA A 364 -8.14 -23.85 33.71
C ALA A 364 -7.52 -22.78 32.80
N LEU A 365 -8.07 -22.59 31.59
CA LEU A 365 -7.64 -21.55 30.66
C LEU A 365 -7.90 -20.16 31.24
N SER A 366 -9.08 -19.94 31.82
CA SER A 366 -9.47 -18.68 32.47
C SER A 366 -8.53 -18.33 33.63
N ARG A 367 -8.18 -19.31 34.48
CA ARG A 367 -7.20 -19.15 35.57
C ARG A 367 -5.79 -18.81 35.05
N ARG A 368 -5.35 -19.43 33.94
CA ARG A 368 -4.06 -19.12 33.30
C ARG A 368 -4.03 -17.70 32.73
N THR A 369 -5.11 -17.22 32.14
CA THR A 369 -5.22 -15.82 31.67
C THR A 369 -5.20 -14.82 32.82
N ALA A 370 -5.88 -15.11 33.94
CA ALA A 370 -5.87 -14.26 35.14
C ALA A 370 -4.48 -14.20 35.80
N GLN A 371 -3.77 -15.32 35.88
CA GLN A 371 -2.38 -15.35 36.39
C GLN A 371 -1.41 -14.62 35.46
N ARG A 372 -1.64 -14.62 34.14
CA ARG A 372 -0.82 -13.87 33.17
C ARG A 372 -1.03 -12.36 33.24
N SER A 373 -2.22 -11.90 33.63
CA SER A 373 -2.48 -10.48 33.89
C SER A 373 -1.85 -10.00 35.21
N GLU A 374 -1.81 -10.83 36.25
CA GLU A 374 -1.18 -10.48 37.53
C GLU A 374 0.36 -10.54 37.47
N SER A 375 0.93 -11.47 36.69
CA SER A 375 2.39 -11.60 36.52
C SER A 375 3.03 -10.43 35.73
N ARG A 376 2.24 -9.70 34.93
CA ARG A 376 2.70 -8.48 34.23
C ARG A 376 2.66 -7.22 35.10
N GLY A 377 1.99 -7.27 36.26
CA GLY A 377 1.88 -6.15 37.20
C GLY A 377 2.95 -6.13 38.31
N ALA A 378 3.79 -7.16 38.45
CA ALA A 378 4.62 -7.37 39.65
C ALA A 378 6.15 -7.36 39.44
N GLN A 379 6.66 -6.99 38.26
CA GLN A 379 8.10 -6.83 38.03
C GLN A 379 8.40 -5.44 37.44
N GLY A 380 8.57 -4.46 38.32
CA GLY A 380 8.92 -3.09 37.93
C GLY A 380 8.92 -2.07 39.06
N GLN A 381 9.29 -2.45 40.29
CA GLN A 381 9.63 -1.49 41.35
C GLN A 381 11.03 -1.77 41.88
N SER A 382 12.02 -1.00 41.41
CA SER A 382 13.19 -0.60 42.21
C SER A 382 13.97 0.53 41.51
N GLN A 383 13.70 1.74 42.01
CA GLN A 383 14.56 2.91 42.18
C GLN A 383 15.88 3.01 41.38
N SER A 384 15.94 3.98 40.48
CA SER A 384 16.99 5.03 40.47
C SER A 384 16.54 6.22 39.61
N GLN A 385 16.50 7.41 40.22
CA GLN A 385 16.53 8.71 39.55
C GLN A 385 18.00 9.19 39.48
N PRO A 386 18.40 10.18 38.63
CA PRO A 386 17.56 11.22 38.02
C PRO A 386 17.87 11.55 36.53
N TYR A 387 17.11 12.52 36.01
CA TYR A 387 17.35 13.33 34.80
C TYR A 387 17.03 12.69 33.44
N SER A 388 15.83 12.98 32.92
CA SER A 388 15.65 13.73 31.65
C SER A 388 14.17 13.84 31.28
N GLN A 389 13.85 14.92 30.57
CA GLN A 389 12.52 15.45 30.30
C GLN A 389 11.58 14.50 29.55
N ARG A 390 10.32 14.50 30.03
CA ARG A 390 9.05 14.25 29.33
C ARG A 390 9.15 13.70 27.89
N PHE A 391 8.93 12.41 27.74
CA PHE A 391 8.17 11.87 26.62
C PHE A 391 7.09 10.95 27.21
N SER A 392 5.83 11.40 27.10
CA SER A 392 4.66 10.60 27.45
C SER A 392 4.57 9.40 26.52
N GLU A 393 4.36 8.22 27.11
CA GLU A 393 4.03 6.97 26.39
C GLU A 393 2.90 7.22 25.38
N SER A 394 3.18 6.92 24.12
CA SER A 394 2.21 7.02 23.03
C SER A 394 1.09 6.01 23.28
N GLN A 395 -0.08 6.48 23.71
CA GLN A 395 -1.33 5.74 23.52
C GLN A 395 -1.41 5.36 22.03
N THR A 396 -1.55 4.07 21.71
CA THR A 396 -1.84 3.65 20.34
C THR A 396 -3.27 4.09 20.01
N VAL A 397 -3.39 5.23 19.33
CA VAL A 397 -4.68 5.75 18.86
C VAL A 397 -5.23 4.78 17.82
N ASP A 398 -6.39 4.20 18.05
CA ASP A 398 -7.09 3.38 17.06
C ASP A 398 -7.52 4.28 15.89
N ALA A 399 -6.85 4.12 14.74
CA ALA A 399 -7.11 4.92 13.55
C ALA A 399 -8.56 4.79 13.06
N ARG A 400 -9.17 3.60 13.18
CA ARG A 400 -10.57 3.41 12.75
C ARG A 400 -11.52 4.18 13.67
N LEU A 401 -11.27 4.14 14.98
CA LEU A 401 -12.03 4.94 15.93
C LEU A 401 -11.87 6.44 15.64
N MET A 402 -10.63 6.89 15.38
CA MET A 402 -10.33 8.27 15.00
C MET A 402 -11.07 8.72 13.73
N ALA A 403 -11.22 7.83 12.74
CA ALA A 403 -12.03 8.09 11.55
C ALA A 403 -13.52 8.31 11.90
N GLY A 404 -14.07 7.47 12.78
CA GLY A 404 -15.45 7.60 13.27
C GLY A 404 -15.69 8.91 14.05
N GLU A 405 -14.73 9.31 14.89
CA GLU A 405 -14.80 10.59 15.61
C GLU A 405 -14.76 11.79 14.66
N ASN A 406 -13.92 11.75 13.63
CA ASN A 406 -13.86 12.77 12.59
C ASN A 406 -15.19 12.91 11.82
N LEU A 407 -15.80 11.78 11.44
CA LEU A 407 -17.11 11.77 10.76
C LEU A 407 -18.23 12.28 11.66
N THR A 408 -18.20 11.94 12.95
CA THR A 408 -19.18 12.41 13.93
C THR A 408 -19.17 13.93 14.06
N LEU A 409 -17.98 14.53 14.16
CA LEU A 409 -17.86 15.99 14.25
C LEU A 409 -18.21 16.69 12.95
N LEU A 410 -17.88 16.10 11.79
CA LEU A 410 -18.32 16.64 10.50
C LEU A 410 -19.84 16.60 10.34
N ALA A 411 -20.50 15.52 10.81
CA ALA A 411 -21.95 15.37 10.74
C ALA A 411 -22.68 16.51 11.50
N GLN A 412 -22.16 16.87 12.68
CA GLN A 412 -22.67 17.99 13.49
C GLN A 412 -22.61 19.32 12.73
N ASP A 413 -21.49 19.59 12.05
CA ASP A 413 -21.31 20.83 11.29
C ASP A 413 -22.21 20.90 10.05
N LEU A 414 -22.43 19.77 9.39
CA LEU A 414 -23.33 19.67 8.23
C LEU A 414 -24.81 19.60 8.62
N GLY A 415 -25.13 19.50 9.92
CA GLY A 415 -26.51 19.36 10.39
C GLY A 415 -27.17 18.05 9.98
N VAL A 416 -26.37 17.01 9.68
CA VAL A 416 -26.88 15.68 9.30
C VAL A 416 -26.87 14.74 10.52
N PRO A 417 -27.88 13.85 10.66
CA PRO A 417 -28.06 13.08 11.89
C PRO A 417 -26.92 12.10 12.18
N ARG A 418 -26.26 11.56 11.14
CA ARG A 418 -25.20 10.57 11.28
C ARG A 418 -24.39 10.45 10.00
N LEU A 419 -23.06 10.41 10.12
CA LEU A 419 -22.13 9.98 9.07
C LEU A 419 -21.31 8.81 9.63
N GLU A 420 -21.41 7.65 8.99
CA GLU A 420 -20.72 6.43 9.42
C GLU A 420 -20.07 5.75 8.21
N LEU A 421 -18.98 5.03 8.48
CA LEU A 421 -18.36 4.16 7.50
C LEU A 421 -19.24 2.91 7.32
N ASP A 422 -19.50 2.56 6.07
CA ASP A 422 -20.17 1.32 5.70
C ASP A 422 -19.24 0.10 5.80
N ASP A 423 -19.75 -1.08 5.43
CA ASP A 423 -19.01 -2.34 5.44
C ASP A 423 -17.77 -2.32 4.52
N ASN A 424 -17.73 -1.41 3.54
CA ASN A 424 -16.59 -1.19 2.64
C ASN A 424 -15.61 -0.15 3.17
N ASN A 425 -15.78 0.33 4.41
CA ASN A 425 -15.02 1.42 4.99
C ASN A 425 -15.16 2.73 4.20
N THR A 426 -16.33 2.99 3.64
CA THR A 426 -16.65 4.19 2.89
C THR A 426 -17.81 4.95 3.49
N CYS A 427 -17.82 6.27 3.35
CA CYS A 427 -18.89 7.15 3.78
C CYS A 427 -19.10 8.20 2.70
N VAL A 428 -20.34 8.46 2.32
CA VAL A 428 -20.66 9.53 1.38
C VAL A 428 -21.15 10.75 2.12
N VAL A 429 -20.52 11.87 1.84
CA VAL A 429 -20.80 13.15 2.46
C VAL A 429 -21.33 14.11 1.41
N SER A 430 -22.56 14.58 1.59
CA SER A 430 -23.13 15.69 0.83
C SER A 430 -22.80 17.00 1.53
N VAL A 431 -22.20 17.95 0.80
CA VAL A 431 -21.87 19.30 1.28
C VAL A 431 -22.73 20.31 0.51
N ASP A 432 -23.50 21.09 1.24
CA ASP A 432 -24.41 22.15 0.75
C ASP A 432 -25.40 21.70 -0.35
N ASP A 433 -25.76 20.41 -0.41
CA ASP A 433 -26.55 19.80 -1.49
C ASP A 433 -26.00 20.13 -2.90
N LYS A 434 -24.68 20.34 -3.00
CA LYS A 434 -24.00 20.72 -4.25
C LYS A 434 -22.81 19.83 -4.57
N TYR A 435 -22.06 19.44 -3.55
CA TYR A 435 -20.85 18.65 -3.70
C TYR A 435 -21.02 17.35 -2.96
N THR A 436 -20.52 16.28 -3.55
CA THR A 436 -20.47 14.99 -2.88
C THR A 436 -19.04 14.51 -2.79
N LEU A 437 -18.68 14.09 -1.59
CA LEU A 437 -17.38 13.56 -1.23
C LEU A 437 -17.54 12.07 -0.89
N LEU A 438 -16.68 11.23 -1.46
CA LEU A 438 -16.49 9.86 -0.99
C LEU A 438 -15.35 9.87 0.02
N VAL A 439 -15.65 9.50 1.25
CA VAL A 439 -14.67 9.36 2.32
C VAL A 439 -14.36 7.87 2.48
N THR A 440 -13.10 7.46 2.39
CA THR A 440 -12.71 6.05 2.51
C THR A 440 -11.64 5.89 3.56
N PHE A 441 -11.86 5.03 4.54
CA PHE A 441 -10.85 4.63 5.51
C PHE A 441 -10.07 3.43 4.99
N ASP A 442 -8.77 3.60 4.83
CA ASP A 442 -7.85 2.53 4.52
C ASP A 442 -7.08 2.09 5.77
N ALA A 443 -7.35 0.87 6.23
CA ALA A 443 -6.67 0.28 7.37
C ALA A 443 -5.19 -0.03 7.10
N GLY A 444 -4.79 -0.22 5.84
CA GLY A 444 -3.40 -0.53 5.49
C GLY A 444 -2.47 0.67 5.65
N THR A 445 -2.93 1.86 5.25
CA THR A 445 -2.16 3.12 5.38
C THR A 445 -2.57 3.99 6.56
N GLU A 446 -3.59 3.56 7.33
CA GLU A 446 -4.19 4.32 8.44
C GLU A 446 -4.62 5.73 8.03
N ARG A 447 -5.11 5.86 6.79
CA ARG A 447 -5.52 7.13 6.19
C ARG A 447 -7.02 7.19 5.94
N LEU A 448 -7.55 8.38 6.12
CA LEU A 448 -8.88 8.76 5.66
C LEU A 448 -8.72 9.51 4.33
N TYR A 449 -9.10 8.90 3.24
CA TYR A 449 -9.10 9.51 1.91
C TYR A 449 -10.41 10.24 1.66
N LEU A 450 -10.32 11.38 0.97
CA LEU A 450 -11.46 12.10 0.43
C LEU A 450 -11.32 12.10 -1.08
N TYR A 451 -12.39 11.71 -1.79
CA TYR A 451 -12.45 11.74 -3.24
C TYR A 451 -13.64 12.55 -3.71
N SER A 452 -13.49 13.26 -4.83
CA SER A 452 -14.63 13.76 -5.58
C SER A 452 -14.32 13.83 -7.07
N THR A 453 -15.34 13.57 -7.88
CA THR A 453 -15.23 13.52 -9.34
C THR A 453 -15.01 14.94 -9.91
N LEU A 454 -14.03 15.09 -10.80
CA LEU A 454 -13.81 16.31 -11.59
C LEU A 454 -14.59 16.26 -12.91
N THR A 455 -14.56 15.13 -13.59
CA THR A 455 -15.37 14.85 -14.80
C THR A 455 -15.72 13.36 -14.87
N THR A 456 -16.90 13.05 -15.41
CA THR A 456 -17.45 11.70 -15.57
C THR A 456 -17.25 11.12 -16.97
N PHE A 457 -16.45 11.79 -17.80
CA PHE A 457 -15.98 11.31 -19.09
C PHE A 457 -14.55 11.79 -19.35
N ILE A 458 -13.80 11.03 -20.15
CA ILE A 458 -12.50 11.40 -20.70
C ILE A 458 -12.67 11.58 -22.21
N PRO A 459 -12.18 12.69 -22.80
CA PRO A 459 -12.27 12.92 -24.24
C PRO A 459 -11.77 11.73 -25.06
N LYS A 460 -12.52 11.35 -26.10
CA LYS A 460 -12.16 10.22 -26.98
C LYS A 460 -11.11 10.61 -28.01
N ASP A 461 -11.05 11.89 -28.41
CA ASP A 461 -10.00 12.40 -29.27
C ASP A 461 -8.64 12.29 -28.55
N PRO A 462 -7.68 11.51 -29.09
CA PRO A 462 -6.37 11.35 -28.49
C PRO A 462 -5.62 12.67 -28.25
N ALA A 463 -5.81 13.66 -29.13
CA ALA A 463 -5.13 14.95 -29.02
C ALA A 463 -5.68 15.78 -27.84
N VAL A 464 -7.00 15.84 -27.70
CA VAL A 464 -7.65 16.53 -26.57
C VAL A 464 -7.37 15.80 -25.26
N LYS A 465 -7.41 14.46 -25.28
CA LYS A 465 -7.11 13.60 -24.13
C LYS A 465 -5.69 13.81 -23.61
N LEU A 466 -4.70 13.84 -24.51
CA LEU A 466 -3.30 14.08 -24.13
C LEU A 466 -3.14 15.45 -23.46
N LYS A 467 -3.67 16.50 -24.08
CA LYS A 467 -3.62 17.86 -23.52
C LYS A 467 -4.33 17.96 -22.16
N LEU A 468 -5.45 17.26 -21.98
CA LEU A 468 -6.15 17.21 -20.69
C LEU A 468 -5.27 16.57 -19.62
N TYR A 469 -4.56 15.49 -19.94
CA TYR A 469 -3.65 14.84 -19.00
C TYR A 469 -2.44 15.72 -18.66
N GLU A 470 -1.84 16.38 -19.65
CA GLU A 470 -0.78 17.36 -19.42
C GLU A 470 -1.26 18.48 -18.48
N PHE A 471 -2.42 19.06 -18.78
CA PHE A 471 -3.04 20.12 -17.96
C PHE A 471 -3.27 19.69 -16.50
N LEU A 472 -3.77 18.47 -16.29
CA LEU A 472 -4.04 17.93 -14.96
C LEU A 472 -2.75 17.60 -14.21
N LEU A 473 -1.77 16.98 -14.89
CA LEU A 473 -0.48 16.64 -14.30
C LEU A 473 0.29 17.89 -13.88
N GLU A 474 0.34 18.91 -14.73
CA GLU A 474 1.02 20.17 -14.44
C GLU A 474 0.47 20.86 -13.19
N GLY A 475 -0.85 20.99 -13.05
CA GLY A 475 -1.39 21.61 -11.84
C GLY A 475 -1.47 20.70 -10.62
N SER A 476 -1.27 19.38 -10.79
CA SER A 476 -1.07 18.45 -9.67
C SER A 476 0.38 18.34 -9.20
N LEU A 477 1.35 18.93 -9.91
CA LEU A 477 2.80 18.68 -9.77
C LEU A 477 3.31 18.71 -8.33
N LEU A 478 2.82 19.64 -7.51
CA LEU A 478 3.21 19.78 -6.09
C LEU A 478 2.03 19.57 -5.13
N GLY A 479 0.86 19.19 -5.61
CA GLY A 479 -0.37 18.95 -4.82
C GLY A 479 -0.96 20.17 -4.10
N ARG A 480 -0.24 21.31 -4.03
CA ARG A 480 -0.66 22.52 -3.32
C ARG A 480 -2.02 23.04 -3.79
N GLU A 481 -2.25 23.07 -5.10
CA GLU A 481 -3.53 23.50 -5.68
C GLU A 481 -4.64 22.47 -5.55
N MET A 482 -4.32 21.24 -5.15
CA MET A 482 -5.26 20.12 -4.96
C MET A 482 -5.38 19.73 -3.47
N CYS A 483 -5.32 20.71 -2.57
CA CYS A 483 -5.46 20.51 -1.13
C CYS A 483 -4.47 19.46 -0.57
N GLY A 484 -3.23 19.48 -1.06
CA GLY A 484 -2.17 18.56 -0.65
C GLY A 484 -2.33 17.12 -1.17
N GLY A 485 -3.34 16.88 -2.01
CA GLY A 485 -3.58 15.60 -2.65
C GLY A 485 -3.26 15.61 -4.14
N GLY A 486 -4.04 14.87 -4.93
CA GLY A 486 -3.71 14.63 -6.33
C GLY A 486 -4.90 14.39 -7.23
N VAL A 487 -4.60 14.10 -8.49
CA VAL A 487 -5.57 13.77 -9.53
C VAL A 487 -5.38 12.32 -9.95
N GLY A 488 -6.50 11.62 -10.17
CA GLY A 488 -6.51 10.26 -10.68
C GLY A 488 -7.41 10.16 -11.90
N ALA A 489 -6.94 9.52 -12.96
CA ALA A 489 -7.75 9.20 -14.13
C ALA A 489 -7.99 7.69 -14.19
N SER A 490 -9.26 7.28 -14.21
CA SER A 490 -9.62 5.90 -14.50
C SER A 490 -10.01 5.78 -15.96
N VAL A 491 -9.03 5.39 -16.79
CA VAL A 491 -9.24 5.22 -18.23
C VAL A 491 -10.24 4.10 -18.53
N LYS A 492 -10.27 3.06 -17.69
CA LYS A 492 -11.19 1.93 -17.82
C LYS A 492 -12.65 2.34 -17.56
N ASN A 493 -12.87 3.23 -16.60
CA ASN A 493 -14.20 3.61 -16.11
C ASN A 493 -14.63 5.01 -16.60
N ASP A 494 -13.80 5.63 -17.43
CA ASP A 494 -14.03 6.89 -18.12
C ASP A 494 -14.28 8.09 -17.19
N PHE A 495 -13.46 8.28 -16.15
CA PHE A 495 -13.63 9.45 -15.27
C PHE A 495 -12.32 9.94 -14.68
N ILE A 496 -12.35 11.17 -14.16
CA ILE A 496 -11.23 11.80 -13.48
C ILE A 496 -11.70 12.27 -12.11
N LEU A 497 -10.92 11.97 -11.08
CA LEU A 497 -11.18 12.37 -9.69
C LEU A 497 -10.06 13.27 -9.16
N MET A 498 -10.41 14.03 -8.14
CA MET A 498 -9.47 14.70 -7.25
C MET A 498 -9.52 14.00 -5.89
N SER A 499 -8.38 13.86 -5.24
CA SER A 499 -8.27 13.23 -3.92
C SER A 499 -7.42 14.06 -2.96
N THR A 500 -7.65 13.88 -1.66
CA THR A 500 -6.71 14.23 -0.58
C THR A 500 -6.80 13.17 0.53
N SER A 501 -5.91 13.21 1.52
CA SER A 501 -5.92 12.23 2.60
C SER A 501 -5.43 12.80 3.93
N ILE A 502 -5.95 12.25 5.02
CA ILE A 502 -5.58 12.59 6.40
C ILE A 502 -4.94 11.35 7.02
N TYR A 503 -3.73 11.49 7.57
CA TYR A 503 -3.07 10.42 8.32
C TYR A 503 -3.58 10.41 9.77
N LEU A 504 -4.41 9.43 10.10
CA LEU A 504 -5.20 9.40 11.32
C LEU A 504 -4.40 9.27 12.61
N PRO A 505 -3.28 8.51 12.68
CA PRO A 505 -2.50 8.36 13.92
C PRO A 505 -1.92 9.67 14.49
N LYS A 506 -1.85 10.73 13.67
CA LYS A 506 -1.42 12.08 14.09
C LYS A 506 -2.52 13.13 13.90
N ALA A 507 -3.70 12.73 13.45
CA ALA A 507 -4.83 13.62 13.26
C ALA A 507 -5.52 13.88 14.60
N SER A 508 -6.20 15.01 14.69
CA SER A 508 -7.23 15.23 15.71
C SER A 508 -8.63 14.87 15.18
N PRO A 509 -9.64 14.69 16.03
CA PRO A 509 -11.03 14.55 15.62
C PRO A 509 -11.56 15.70 14.74
N GLN A 510 -10.93 16.88 14.78
CA GLN A 510 -11.33 18.05 14.00
C GLN A 510 -10.65 18.11 12.61
N SER A 511 -9.79 17.14 12.27
CA SER A 511 -8.95 17.22 11.07
C SER A 511 -9.78 17.14 9.79
N LEU A 512 -10.81 16.30 9.76
CA LEU A 512 -11.73 16.20 8.63
C LEU A 512 -12.56 17.48 8.51
N ARG A 513 -13.05 18.01 9.64
CA ARG A 513 -13.78 19.29 9.72
C ARG A 513 -13.01 20.46 9.12
N SER A 514 -11.71 20.56 9.39
CA SER A 514 -10.87 21.63 8.81
C SER A 514 -10.45 21.36 7.36
N THR A 515 -10.34 20.08 6.96
CA THR A 515 -9.89 19.70 5.61
C THR A 515 -11.01 19.81 4.56
N VAL A 516 -12.25 19.46 4.90
CA VAL A 516 -13.38 19.43 3.95
C VAL A 516 -13.61 20.78 3.25
N PRO A 517 -13.67 21.93 3.94
CA PRO A 517 -13.84 23.22 3.27
C PRO A 517 -12.71 23.54 2.28
N LEU A 518 -11.46 23.28 2.68
CA LEU A 518 -10.27 23.50 1.83
C LEU A 518 -10.28 22.59 0.59
N PHE A 519 -10.73 21.36 0.77
CA PHE A 519 -10.88 20.40 -0.32
C PHE A 519 -11.98 20.83 -1.29
N VAL A 520 -13.15 21.26 -0.80
CA VAL A 520 -14.27 21.74 -1.61
C VAL A 520 -13.88 22.99 -2.40
N ASP A 521 -13.19 23.96 -1.78
CA ASP A 521 -12.70 25.15 -2.47
C ASP A 521 -11.77 24.81 -3.64
N SER A 522 -10.87 23.85 -3.41
CA SER A 522 -9.95 23.36 -4.43
C SER A 522 -10.70 22.61 -5.53
N LEU A 523 -11.66 21.76 -5.16
CA LEU A 523 -12.52 21.00 -6.07
C LEU A 523 -13.30 21.94 -7.01
N VAL A 524 -13.89 23.02 -6.48
CA VAL A 524 -14.64 23.99 -7.28
C VAL A 524 -13.74 24.65 -8.32
N LYS A 525 -12.56 25.11 -7.90
CA LYS A 525 -11.57 25.72 -8.80
C LYS A 525 -11.18 24.74 -9.91
N TRP A 526 -10.89 23.49 -9.56
CA TRP A 526 -10.48 22.47 -10.51
C TRP A 526 -11.59 22.02 -11.46
N ARG A 527 -12.83 21.87 -10.98
CA ARG A 527 -14.00 21.60 -11.84
C ARG A 527 -14.21 22.71 -12.85
N ASN A 528 -14.10 23.97 -12.44
CA ASN A 528 -14.22 25.11 -13.35
C ASN A 528 -13.11 25.09 -14.41
N ARG A 529 -11.85 24.90 -13.99
CA ARG A 529 -10.68 24.78 -14.87
C ARG A 529 -10.81 23.66 -15.90
N VAL A 530 -11.21 22.46 -15.47
CA VAL A 530 -11.42 21.31 -16.35
C VAL A 530 -12.58 21.59 -17.31
N ARG A 531 -13.69 22.14 -16.83
CA ARG A 531 -14.83 22.50 -17.67
C ARG A 531 -14.45 23.53 -18.74
N ASP A 532 -13.69 24.56 -18.39
CA ASP A 532 -13.27 25.60 -19.32
C ASP A 532 -12.23 25.09 -20.32
N PHE A 533 -11.34 24.18 -19.88
CA PHE A 533 -10.45 23.43 -20.76
C PHE A 533 -11.22 22.60 -21.78
N LEU A 534 -12.21 21.81 -21.33
CA LEU A 534 -13.03 20.97 -22.20
C LEU A 534 -13.85 21.83 -23.17
N ARG A 535 -14.47 22.93 -22.71
CA ARG A 535 -15.21 23.87 -23.58
C ARG A 535 -14.36 24.55 -24.64
N SER A 536 -13.08 24.78 -24.37
CA SER A 536 -12.16 25.39 -25.34
C SER A 536 -11.61 24.40 -26.37
N HIS A 537 -11.73 23.11 -26.11
CA HIS A 537 -11.20 22.03 -26.96
C HIS A 537 -12.31 21.14 -27.57
N ASP A 538 -13.56 21.25 -27.12
CA ASP A 538 -14.76 20.67 -27.75
C ASP A 538 -15.59 21.76 -28.45
N LEU A 539 -15.87 21.54 -29.73
CA LEU A 539 -16.85 22.30 -30.51
C LEU A 539 -18.22 22.28 -29.78
N VAL A 540 -18.80 23.47 -29.60
CA VAL A 540 -20.02 23.72 -28.82
C VAL A 540 -21.20 22.83 -29.23
N SER A 541 -21.87 22.27 -28.22
CA SER A 541 -23.34 22.29 -28.15
C SER A 541 -23.78 22.43 -26.69
N VAL A 542 -23.68 23.65 -26.16
CA VAL A 542 -24.45 24.03 -24.97
C VAL A 542 -25.78 24.57 -25.49
N GLU A 543 -26.79 23.71 -25.55
CA GLU A 543 -28.17 24.17 -25.55
C GLU A 543 -28.42 24.84 -24.19
N THR A 544 -28.41 26.17 -24.22
CA THR A 544 -28.98 26.98 -23.16
C THR A 544 -30.49 26.90 -23.31
N VAL A 545 -31.13 25.97 -22.58
CA VAL A 545 -32.57 26.01 -22.39
C VAL A 545 -32.85 27.17 -21.45
N SER A 546 -33.11 28.33 -22.04
CA SER A 546 -33.83 29.41 -21.40
C SER A 546 -35.32 29.11 -21.60
N GLU A 547 -36.00 28.70 -20.55
CA GLU A 547 -37.45 28.83 -20.46
C GLU A 547 -37.80 28.89 -18.98
N ARG A 548 -38.34 30.04 -18.54
CA ARG A 548 -38.97 30.14 -17.23
C ARG A 548 -40.16 29.19 -17.24
N PRO A 549 -40.33 28.29 -16.26
CA PRO A 549 -41.52 27.45 -16.23
C PRO A 549 -42.73 28.36 -15.99
N GLN A 550 -43.75 28.20 -16.83
CA GLN A 550 -45.11 28.54 -16.45
C GLN A 550 -45.47 27.69 -15.24
N GLU A 551 -45.93 28.34 -14.18
CA GLU A 551 -46.39 27.74 -12.94
C GLU A 551 -47.54 26.77 -13.26
N SER A 552 -47.27 25.46 -13.20
CA SER A 552 -48.28 24.44 -13.40
C SER A 552 -48.79 23.98 -12.02
N ASP A 553 -50.10 23.98 -11.82
CA ASP A 553 -50.79 23.57 -10.57
C ASP A 553 -50.65 22.06 -10.23
N TYR A 554 -49.83 21.31 -10.96
CA TYR A 554 -49.66 19.87 -10.74
C TYR A 554 -48.46 19.57 -9.83
N PRO A 555 -48.56 18.59 -8.92
CA PRO A 555 -47.43 18.19 -8.08
C PRO A 555 -46.27 17.71 -8.96
N GLU A 556 -45.10 18.33 -8.76
CA GLU A 556 -43.85 17.89 -9.38
C GLU A 556 -43.34 16.62 -8.70
N TYR A 557 -43.01 15.61 -9.51
CA TYR A 557 -42.42 14.38 -9.03
C TYR A 557 -40.93 14.29 -9.39
N PRO A 558 -40.09 13.70 -8.52
CA PRO A 558 -38.68 13.53 -8.81
C PRO A 558 -38.47 12.57 -9.99
N MET A 559 -37.62 12.99 -10.93
CA MET A 559 -37.20 12.19 -12.08
C MET A 559 -35.68 12.13 -12.12
N VAL A 560 -35.13 10.91 -12.12
CA VAL A 560 -33.68 10.68 -12.25
C VAL A 560 -33.33 10.10 -13.62
N GLY A 561 -34.24 9.33 -14.24
CA GLY A 561 -34.06 8.79 -15.59
C GLY A 561 -33.18 7.53 -15.67
N ILE A 562 -33.34 6.62 -14.71
CA ILE A 562 -32.59 5.35 -14.64
C ILE A 562 -33.57 4.19 -14.66
N GLU A 563 -33.34 3.20 -15.53
CA GLU A 563 -33.99 1.89 -15.45
C GLU A 563 -33.02 0.91 -14.79
N VAL A 564 -33.46 0.22 -13.74
CA VAL A 564 -32.62 -0.70 -12.95
C VAL A 564 -33.25 -2.09 -12.83
N THR A 565 -32.41 -3.09 -12.57
CA THR A 565 -32.81 -4.46 -12.22
C THR A 565 -32.00 -4.96 -11.03
N ASP A 566 -32.62 -5.77 -10.16
CA ASP A 566 -31.94 -6.46 -9.07
C ASP A 566 -31.61 -7.92 -9.41
N GLY A 567 -31.75 -8.35 -10.68
CA GLY A 567 -31.38 -9.70 -11.08
C GLY A 567 -31.06 -9.88 -12.55
N VAL A 568 -30.27 -10.91 -12.85
CA VAL A 568 -29.88 -11.32 -14.20
C VAL A 568 -30.08 -12.82 -14.37
N VAL A 569 -30.36 -13.24 -15.61
CA VAL A 569 -30.43 -14.67 -15.94
C VAL A 569 -29.05 -15.14 -16.36
N ILE A 570 -28.41 -15.96 -15.52
CA ILE A 570 -27.12 -16.58 -15.82
C ILE A 570 -27.39 -18.07 -16.06
N ASN A 571 -27.13 -18.55 -17.27
CA ASN A 571 -27.34 -19.97 -17.65
C ASN A 571 -28.78 -20.48 -17.38
N GLY A 572 -29.80 -19.62 -17.55
CA GLY A 572 -31.20 -19.97 -17.30
C GLY A 572 -31.64 -19.89 -15.83
N VAL A 573 -30.75 -19.51 -14.91
CA VAL A 573 -31.07 -19.28 -13.50
C VAL A 573 -31.20 -17.79 -13.24
N HIS A 574 -32.33 -17.37 -12.68
CA HIS A 574 -32.50 -16.01 -12.17
C HIS A 574 -31.63 -15.84 -10.92
N THR A 575 -30.59 -15.04 -11.03
CA THR A 575 -29.72 -14.67 -9.92
C THR A 575 -30.04 -13.23 -9.53
N THR A 576 -30.52 -13.03 -8.31
CA THR A 576 -30.73 -11.70 -7.74
C THR A 576 -29.48 -11.22 -7.03
N TYR A 577 -29.15 -9.94 -7.21
CA TYR A 577 -28.12 -9.27 -6.43
C TYR A 577 -28.66 -8.95 -5.04
N SER A 578 -27.87 -9.22 -4.00
CA SER A 578 -28.29 -9.03 -2.60
C SER A 578 -27.87 -7.68 -2.01
N ASP A 579 -27.22 -6.82 -2.79
CA ASP A 579 -26.53 -5.62 -2.28
C ASP A 579 -26.51 -4.47 -3.31
N GLY A 580 -27.58 -4.33 -4.08
CA GLY A 580 -27.71 -3.23 -5.05
C GLY A 580 -28.52 -3.60 -6.27
N VAL A 581 -28.56 -2.66 -7.22
CA VAL A 581 -29.29 -2.78 -8.47
C VAL A 581 -28.41 -2.41 -9.65
N VAL A 582 -28.51 -3.14 -10.76
CA VAL A 582 -27.79 -2.84 -12.01
C VAL A 582 -28.60 -1.86 -12.83
N VAL A 583 -27.98 -0.80 -13.33
CA VAL A 583 -28.54 0.11 -14.33
C VAL A 583 -28.63 -0.62 -15.68
N VAL A 584 -29.85 -0.82 -16.18
CA VAL A 584 -30.11 -1.42 -17.50
C VAL A 584 -30.10 -0.34 -18.57
N ASN A 585 -30.68 0.83 -18.26
CA ASN A 585 -30.81 1.94 -19.21
C ASN A 585 -30.73 3.28 -18.48
N VAL A 586 -30.26 4.30 -19.17
CA VAL A 586 -30.09 5.63 -18.60
C VAL A 586 -30.49 6.70 -19.60
N LYS A 587 -31.28 7.68 -19.14
CA LYS A 587 -31.75 8.81 -19.93
C LYS A 587 -31.82 10.06 -19.06
N GLY A 588 -31.90 11.22 -19.71
CA GLY A 588 -32.24 12.47 -19.02
C GLY A 588 -31.22 12.84 -17.93
N PRO A 589 -31.65 13.17 -16.69
CA PRO A 589 -30.75 13.71 -15.67
C PRO A 589 -29.58 12.80 -15.29
N ALA A 590 -29.81 11.50 -15.09
CA ALA A 590 -28.76 10.53 -14.77
C ALA A 590 -27.73 10.39 -15.89
N GLN A 591 -28.20 10.38 -17.15
CA GLN A 591 -27.31 10.29 -18.31
C GLN A 591 -26.42 11.52 -18.41
N ARG A 592 -26.98 12.72 -18.19
CA ARG A 592 -26.20 13.98 -18.16
C ARG A 592 -25.19 14.01 -17.01
N ALA A 593 -25.53 13.38 -15.89
CA ALA A 593 -24.62 13.23 -14.76
C ALA A 593 -23.49 12.20 -15.04
N GLY A 594 -23.62 11.37 -16.08
CA GLY A 594 -22.62 10.37 -16.45
C GLY A 594 -22.81 9.00 -15.79
N ILE A 595 -24.01 8.70 -15.29
CA ILE A 595 -24.42 7.32 -14.98
C ILE A 595 -24.54 6.56 -16.32
N LEU A 596 -24.05 5.34 -16.35
CA LEU A 596 -24.02 4.48 -17.54
C LEU A 596 -24.79 3.18 -17.30
N ALA A 597 -25.18 2.53 -18.39
CA ALA A 597 -25.65 1.15 -18.32
C ALA A 597 -24.55 0.23 -17.74
N ASN A 598 -24.96 -0.78 -16.99
CA ASN A 598 -24.13 -1.68 -16.18
C ASN A 598 -23.47 -1.07 -14.94
N ASP A 599 -23.76 0.19 -14.61
CA ASP A 599 -23.43 0.71 -13.28
C ASP A 599 -24.20 -0.06 -12.21
N PHE A 600 -23.54 -0.49 -11.14
CA PHE A 600 -24.20 -1.16 -10.03
C PHE A 600 -24.45 -0.19 -8.89
N VAL A 601 -25.68 0.28 -8.73
CA VAL A 601 -26.08 1.27 -7.72
C VAL A 601 -26.16 0.61 -6.35
N ARG A 602 -25.33 1.10 -5.41
CA ARG A 602 -25.27 0.63 -4.02
C ARG A 602 -25.94 1.58 -3.04
N MET A 603 -25.94 2.88 -3.35
CA MET A 603 -26.50 3.89 -2.45
C MET A 603 -27.06 5.08 -3.24
N VAL A 604 -28.18 5.61 -2.77
CA VAL A 604 -28.82 6.82 -3.32
C VAL A 604 -29.11 7.77 -2.17
N ASN A 605 -28.55 8.98 -2.22
CA ASN A 605 -28.74 10.00 -1.19
C ASN A 605 -28.41 9.53 0.25
N GLY A 606 -27.39 8.69 0.41
CA GLY A 606 -27.06 8.09 1.71
C GLY A 606 -27.91 6.87 2.11
N ALA A 607 -28.98 6.55 1.38
CA ALA A 607 -29.79 5.36 1.60
C ALA A 607 -29.20 4.14 0.87
N ARG A 608 -28.80 3.12 1.63
CA ARG A 608 -28.29 1.85 1.09
C ARG A 608 -29.37 1.16 0.26
N ILE A 609 -28.99 0.69 -0.91
CA ILE A 609 -29.85 -0.03 -1.84
C ILE A 609 -29.45 -1.49 -1.80
N ALA A 610 -30.29 -2.37 -1.26
CA ALA A 610 -30.06 -3.81 -1.29
C ALA A 610 -30.95 -4.51 -2.33
N SER A 611 -32.08 -3.90 -2.70
CA SER A 611 -33.09 -4.45 -3.60
C SER A 611 -33.68 -3.42 -4.56
N LEU A 612 -34.44 -3.89 -5.56
CA LEU A 612 -35.20 -3.01 -6.45
C LEU A 612 -36.21 -2.13 -5.70
N ARG A 613 -36.78 -2.66 -4.61
CA ARG A 613 -37.73 -1.93 -3.78
C ARG A 613 -37.06 -0.78 -3.05
N ASP A 614 -35.89 -1.01 -2.46
CA ASP A 614 -35.13 0.05 -1.78
C ASP A 614 -34.78 1.17 -2.75
N PHE A 615 -34.38 0.82 -3.98
CA PHE A 615 -34.12 1.80 -5.01
C PHE A 615 -35.36 2.65 -5.32
N GLN A 616 -36.51 1.99 -5.55
CA GLN A 616 -37.76 2.70 -5.83
C GLN A 616 -38.17 3.65 -4.71
N ASP A 617 -38.04 3.21 -3.46
CA ASP A 617 -38.41 4.01 -2.30
C ASP A 617 -37.42 5.17 -2.10
N ALA A 618 -36.13 4.96 -2.32
CA ALA A 618 -35.12 6.02 -2.33
C ALA A 618 -35.43 7.10 -3.38
N ILE A 619 -35.77 6.71 -4.63
CA ILE A 619 -36.11 7.69 -5.68
C ILE A 619 -37.37 8.51 -5.34
N LYS A 620 -38.41 7.92 -4.74
CA LYS A 620 -39.65 8.62 -4.37
C LYS A 620 -39.45 9.71 -3.32
N THR A 621 -38.44 9.56 -2.47
CA THR A 621 -38.14 10.50 -1.38
C THR A 621 -37.26 11.67 -1.81
N LEU A 622 -36.76 11.66 -3.05
CA LEU A 622 -35.92 12.73 -3.57
C LEU A 622 -36.74 14.00 -3.82
N LYS A 623 -36.10 15.15 -3.60
CA LYS A 623 -36.68 16.45 -3.92
C LYS A 623 -36.37 16.81 -5.38
N PRO A 624 -37.36 17.22 -6.19
CA PRO A 624 -37.09 17.80 -7.50
C PRO A 624 -36.07 18.95 -7.41
N HIS A 625 -35.23 19.08 -8.43
CA HIS A 625 -34.18 20.09 -8.58
C HIS A 625 -33.03 20.04 -7.56
N SER A 626 -33.00 19.04 -6.68
CA SER A 626 -31.88 18.78 -5.76
C SER A 626 -30.74 18.01 -6.44
N GLN A 627 -29.49 18.22 -6.01
CA GLN A 627 -28.38 17.33 -6.39
C GLN A 627 -28.35 16.14 -5.45
N VAL A 628 -28.42 14.94 -6.01
CA VAL A 628 -28.47 13.70 -5.25
C VAL A 628 -27.27 12.83 -5.60
N PRO A 629 -26.48 12.39 -4.61
CA PRO A 629 -25.38 11.48 -4.87
C PRO A 629 -25.84 10.04 -5.08
N PHE A 630 -25.30 9.43 -6.12
CA PHE A 630 -25.38 8.00 -6.40
C PHE A 630 -24.01 7.38 -6.17
N VAL A 631 -23.95 6.35 -5.32
CA VAL A 631 -22.79 5.47 -5.25
C VAL A 631 -23.01 4.32 -6.21
N VAL A 632 -22.15 4.26 -7.23
CA VAL A 632 -22.18 3.19 -8.22
C VAL A 632 -20.87 2.44 -8.20
N ASP A 633 -20.92 1.13 -8.33
CA ASP A 633 -19.77 0.29 -8.59
C ASP A 633 -19.67 0.08 -10.11
N ARG A 634 -18.63 0.65 -10.70
CA ARG A 634 -18.33 0.55 -12.14
C ARG A 634 -17.05 -0.24 -12.30
N ALA A 635 -17.18 -1.45 -12.83
CA ALA A 635 -16.09 -2.38 -13.09
C ALA A 635 -15.15 -2.63 -11.89
N GLY A 636 -15.71 -2.67 -10.68
CA GLY A 636 -15.01 -2.93 -9.41
C GLY A 636 -14.47 -1.67 -8.73
N THR A 637 -14.86 -0.47 -9.19
CA THR A 637 -14.48 0.81 -8.58
C THR A 637 -15.74 1.56 -8.15
N GLN A 638 -15.79 1.95 -6.88
CA GLN A 638 -16.86 2.80 -6.38
C GLN A 638 -16.69 4.25 -6.88
N LEU A 639 -17.76 4.78 -7.45
CA LEU A 639 -17.86 6.14 -7.95
C LEU A 639 -19.00 6.85 -7.22
N VAL A 640 -18.81 8.14 -6.99
CA VAL A 640 -19.86 9.02 -6.53
C VAL A 640 -20.23 9.97 -7.67
N ILE A 641 -21.47 9.83 -8.14
CA ILE A 641 -22.01 10.61 -9.25
C ILE A 641 -23.16 11.46 -8.69
N SER A 642 -23.00 12.79 -8.70
CA SER A 642 -24.05 13.72 -8.29
C SER A 642 -25.02 13.95 -9.46
N VAL A 643 -26.28 13.57 -9.26
CA VAL A 643 -27.36 13.71 -10.26
C VAL A 643 -28.29 14.84 -9.86
N LEU A 644 -28.46 15.83 -10.73
CA LEU A 644 -29.51 16.85 -10.58
C LEU A 644 -30.87 16.22 -10.84
N VAL A 645 -31.69 16.04 -9.81
CA VAL A 645 -33.03 15.44 -9.95
C VAL A 645 -33.90 16.37 -10.79
N GLY A 646 -34.45 15.88 -11.89
CA GLY A 646 -35.43 16.62 -12.69
C GLY A 646 -36.82 16.58 -12.05
N SER A 647 -37.73 17.40 -12.56
CA SER A 647 -39.15 17.31 -12.25
C SER A 647 -39.95 16.75 -13.44
N THR A 648 -41.05 16.07 -13.15
CA THR A 648 -42.07 15.76 -14.13
C THR A 648 -43.44 16.03 -13.53
N THR A 649 -44.34 16.60 -14.32
CA THR A 649 -45.71 16.92 -13.90
C THR A 649 -46.67 15.91 -14.52
N ILE A 650 -47.58 15.37 -13.70
CA ILE A 650 -48.57 14.38 -14.14
C ILE A 650 -49.93 15.06 -14.19
N LYS A 651 -50.58 15.04 -15.35
CA LYS A 651 -51.98 15.48 -15.48
C LYS A 651 -52.92 14.40 -14.93
N PRO A 652 -53.92 14.74 -14.10
CA PRO A 652 -54.86 13.77 -13.55
C PRO A 652 -55.70 13.16 -14.68
N GLY A 653 -55.68 11.84 -14.81
CA GLY A 653 -56.41 11.07 -15.83
C GLY A 653 -55.54 10.15 -16.68
N GLU A 654 -54.22 10.39 -16.75
CA GLU A 654 -53.27 9.47 -17.38
C GLU A 654 -52.76 8.46 -16.33
N GLY A 655 -53.36 7.27 -16.35
CA GLY A 655 -53.09 6.20 -15.40
C GLY A 655 -51.65 5.64 -15.46
N LYS A 656 -51.08 5.48 -14.26
CA LYS A 656 -49.90 4.68 -13.87
C LYS A 656 -48.54 5.17 -14.40
N TYR A 657 -47.76 5.73 -13.46
CA TYR A 657 -46.29 5.75 -13.41
C TYR A 657 -45.65 4.59 -14.19
N ARG A 658 -45.29 4.81 -15.47
CA ARG A 658 -44.70 3.79 -16.34
C ARG A 658 -43.24 4.04 -16.72
N ASN A 659 -42.64 5.14 -16.27
CA ASN A 659 -41.33 5.61 -16.78
C ASN A 659 -40.22 5.84 -15.74
N ASN A 660 -40.38 5.44 -14.46
CA ASN A 660 -39.28 5.58 -13.48
C ASN A 660 -38.59 4.25 -13.09
N VAL A 661 -39.20 3.08 -13.33
CA VAL A 661 -38.57 1.75 -13.20
C VAL A 661 -39.31 0.79 -14.14
N ARG A 662 -38.63 0.27 -15.16
CA ARG A 662 -39.16 -0.82 -16.00
C ARG A 662 -38.76 -2.15 -15.36
N VAL A 663 -39.73 -2.87 -14.79
CA VAL A 663 -39.52 -4.25 -14.32
C VAL A 663 -39.37 -5.13 -15.56
N GLY A 664 -38.16 -5.60 -15.83
CA GLY A 664 -37.88 -6.61 -16.84
C GLY A 664 -38.37 -7.98 -16.38
N GLY A 665 -39.69 -8.15 -16.29
CA GLY A 665 -40.32 -9.46 -16.20
C GLY A 665 -40.62 -9.99 -17.59
N SER A 666 -39.86 -10.99 -18.03
CA SER A 666 -40.13 -11.92 -19.13
C SER A 666 -40.79 -11.36 -20.40
N GLU A 667 -39.99 -10.90 -21.36
CA GLU A 667 -40.35 -11.03 -22.78
C GLU A 667 -39.16 -11.61 -23.55
N HIS A 668 -39.45 -12.63 -24.36
CA HIS A 668 -38.52 -13.46 -25.09
C HIS A 668 -37.51 -12.66 -25.94
N LEU A 669 -36.22 -12.88 -25.70
CA LEU A 669 -35.20 -12.70 -26.73
C LEU A 669 -35.23 -13.93 -27.65
N GLY A 670 -36.06 -13.83 -28.68
CA GLY A 670 -35.96 -14.67 -29.87
C GLY A 670 -35.07 -13.99 -30.92
N ARG A 671 -33.95 -14.65 -31.21
CA ARG A 671 -32.96 -14.46 -32.29
C ARG A 671 -31.94 -13.34 -32.17
#